data_AF-A0A1S9RWM7-F1
#
_entry.id   AF-A0A1S9RWM7-F1
#
_cell.length_a   1.000
_cell.length_b   1.000
_cell.length_c   1.000
_cell.angle_alpha   90.00
_cell.angle_beta   90.00
_cell.angle_gamma   90.00
#
_symmetry.space_group_name_H-M   'P 1'
#
loop_
_entity.id
_entity.type
_entity.pdbx_description
1 polymer ?
#
loop_
_entity_poly.entity_id
_entity_poly.type
_entity_poly.pdbx_seq_one_letter_code
_entity_poly.pdbx_strand_id
1 'polypeptide(L)'
;MFGRVGGQALRCAARRPFARRKLCDRRFSAQTGVNTTAASAPSPLGGITVELDRIAPRFEIPASQITILDSPANFFSALKNKIRNAKRRIYLSTLYIGKTEYELIETISHALRDNPELKVSILTDALRGTRETPNPSCASLLCSLVSEYGSDRVEIRMFHTPNLTGLKKKWIPKRINEGWGLQHMKLYGVDDEIIISGANLSEDYFTNRLDRYHVFDSKALTDYYARIHHAVCNLSFQVLPDPHSNSGYVLDWPTSNGAPSPLDNPQDFVSYASNVLSPLIQASDQKPALSSSSSSQTFVYPVAQFTPLLKPDTSTEFPAVTSILRLLSESPAFAGARWLFTAGYFNIHPVLSSLLIASTSTASEKASTTQGTVLTASPWANGFYGSPGVSGMLPAAYTHLSARFLDRVAAAQATNFIQLKEWRRGTVGTPDGWTYHAKGLWITLPREEHPSLTFVGSSNYTKRSYSLDLEVGALVVTNDQDLKEKLGKETQWLQEDSKQISRDDLMRTERRVGWKVRLAMWIVEKVASRYHYPTTRESESPKRRLLGEWLMKPEATQLKAGRIHLFVEMSESGLNLQAVLSSKTWFGFDLDDTLHEFRKASSQASLNVFEVISSKYGKQVDHLRARYQEILKESTAHAFTDGRTSTEYRRERFTRLLQADGIDESEDIDRLLRIYQSSLRSNLTLKAGAFQLLQTLQRLNKNVIVITEGPADAQEWTVRELGLWPYVDILVTTNEIGKSKVDGLFGAVLEKYDIQPGDMAYFGDNEVRDVRAAQKEGILAILYDQKQENNFKCPHTSRVNSWDTLQSILLG
;
A
#
# COMPACT_ATOMS: atom_id res chain seq x y z
N MET A 1 37.47 -51.63 35.92
CA MET A 1 36.58 -52.23 34.89
C MET A 1 35.56 -51.21 34.35
N PHE A 2 35.92 -49.93 34.38
CA PHE A 2 35.12 -48.77 34.00
C PHE A 2 36.16 -47.73 33.54
N GLY A 3 36.06 -47.22 32.31
CA GLY A 3 37.08 -46.35 31.72
C GLY A 3 36.90 -44.87 32.11
N ARG A 4 37.77 -44.37 33.00
CA ARG A 4 37.83 -42.98 33.49
C ARG A 4 38.92 -42.17 32.76
N VAL A 5 38.59 -40.90 32.51
CA VAL A 5 39.33 -39.64 32.76
C VAL A 5 40.85 -39.70 33.03
N GLY A 6 41.57 -38.74 32.43
CA GLY A 6 42.80 -38.14 32.96
C GLY A 6 43.97 -38.20 31.97
N GLY A 7 44.70 -37.13 31.63
CA GLY A 7 44.99 -35.93 32.41
C GLY A 7 46.46 -35.98 32.85
N GLN A 8 47.30 -35.23 32.11
CA GLN A 8 48.51 -34.51 32.51
C GLN A 8 49.53 -35.17 33.49
N ALA A 9 50.81 -35.13 33.10
CA ALA A 9 51.81 -34.20 33.66
C ALA A 9 53.23 -34.78 33.88
N LEU A 10 54.20 -33.96 33.48
CA LEU A 10 55.49 -33.66 34.13
C LEU A 10 56.60 -34.73 34.18
N ARG A 11 57.77 -34.34 33.65
CA ARG A 11 58.97 -34.12 34.48
C ARG A 11 59.99 -33.20 33.81
N CYS A 12 60.38 -32.17 34.57
CA CYS A 12 61.48 -31.23 34.32
C CYS A 12 62.84 -31.81 34.76
N ALA A 13 63.92 -31.25 34.18
CA ALA A 13 65.18 -30.78 34.79
C ALA A 13 66.40 -31.15 33.90
N ALA A 14 66.94 -30.26 33.08
CA ALA A 14 67.76 -29.06 33.37
C ALA A 14 69.23 -29.36 33.73
N ARG A 15 70.15 -28.96 32.83
CA ARG A 15 71.49 -28.43 33.14
C ARG A 15 71.87 -27.35 32.11
N ARG A 16 72.07 -26.12 32.59
CA ARG A 16 72.68 -24.94 31.93
C ARG A 16 74.24 -25.11 31.91
N PRO A 17 75.10 -24.20 31.37
CA PRO A 17 74.84 -22.84 30.87
C PRO A 17 75.68 -22.29 29.65
N PHE A 18 75.26 -21.07 29.25
CA PHE A 18 76.02 -19.88 28.81
C PHE A 18 76.50 -19.67 27.35
N ALA A 19 76.18 -18.46 26.89
CA ALA A 19 76.29 -17.82 25.56
C ALA A 19 77.74 -17.38 25.20
N ARG A 20 78.10 -17.03 23.94
CA ARG A 20 77.63 -15.84 23.19
C ARG A 20 78.16 -15.81 21.73
N ARG A 21 77.22 -15.58 20.80
CA ARG A 21 77.23 -14.95 19.44
C ARG A 21 78.54 -14.60 18.69
N LYS A 22 78.55 -14.93 17.39
CA LYS A 22 78.61 -14.08 16.16
C LYS A 22 78.74 -15.04 14.94
N LEU A 23 78.10 -14.91 13.76
CA LEU A 23 78.09 -13.82 12.75
C LEU A 23 77.07 -14.13 11.61
N CYS A 24 76.77 -13.11 10.79
CA CYS A 24 75.71 -12.99 9.76
C CYS A 24 75.85 -13.81 8.45
N ASP A 25 74.72 -14.36 8.00
CA ASP A 25 73.97 -14.13 6.75
C ASP A 25 74.64 -13.76 5.40
N ARG A 26 74.51 -14.69 4.42
CA ARG A 26 73.80 -14.60 3.10
C ARG A 26 74.50 -15.40 1.98
N ARG A 27 73.74 -16.25 1.25
CA ARG A 27 73.66 -16.29 -0.24
C ARG A 27 72.60 -17.30 -0.77
N PHE A 28 71.78 -16.76 -1.69
CA PHE A 28 70.87 -17.28 -2.76
C PHE A 28 71.14 -18.68 -3.34
N SER A 29 70.26 -19.43 -4.04
CA SER A 29 68.86 -19.36 -4.53
C SER A 29 68.51 -20.73 -5.17
N ALA A 30 67.26 -21.19 -5.12
CA ALA A 30 66.58 -21.88 -6.23
C ALA A 30 65.06 -22.02 -5.96
N GLN A 31 64.27 -21.69 -6.99
CA GLN A 31 62.82 -21.54 -6.98
C GLN A 31 62.06 -22.88 -7.02
N THR A 32 60.95 -22.96 -6.29
CA THR A 32 59.78 -23.78 -6.68
C THR A 32 58.56 -22.86 -6.67
N GLY A 33 58.11 -22.50 -7.87
CA GLY A 33 56.92 -21.67 -8.07
C GLY A 33 55.66 -22.45 -7.71
N VAL A 34 54.92 -21.95 -6.73
CA VAL A 34 53.53 -22.35 -6.51
C VAL A 34 52.66 -21.23 -7.09
N ASN A 35 52.19 -21.43 -8.32
CA ASN A 35 51.09 -20.65 -8.89
C ASN A 35 49.81 -21.03 -8.15
N THR A 36 49.54 -20.40 -7.01
CA THR A 36 48.17 -20.30 -6.50
C THR A 36 47.43 -19.33 -7.41
N THR A 37 46.72 -19.86 -8.41
CA THR A 37 45.66 -19.11 -9.09
C THR A 37 44.64 -18.73 -8.02
N ALA A 38 44.63 -17.46 -7.62
CA ALA A 38 43.56 -16.92 -6.80
C ALA A 38 42.24 -17.23 -7.50
N ALA A 39 41.31 -17.89 -6.81
CA ALA A 39 39.97 -18.10 -7.34
C ALA A 39 39.40 -16.72 -7.73
N SER A 40 39.05 -16.55 -9.02
CA SER A 40 38.44 -15.32 -9.51
C SER A 40 37.21 -15.01 -8.67
N ALA A 41 37.15 -13.80 -8.10
CA ALA A 41 35.94 -13.35 -7.42
C ALA A 41 34.72 -13.56 -8.35
N PRO A 42 33.59 -14.10 -7.86
CA PRO A 42 32.44 -14.35 -8.69
C PRO A 42 32.00 -13.05 -9.38
N SER A 43 31.74 -13.12 -10.69
CA SER A 43 31.20 -11.99 -11.46
C SER A 43 29.92 -11.48 -10.78
N PRO A 44 29.75 -10.15 -10.59
CA PRO A 44 28.52 -9.58 -10.01
C PRO A 44 27.26 -10.05 -10.74
N LEU A 45 27.36 -10.18 -12.07
CA LEU A 45 26.27 -10.67 -12.92
C LEU A 45 25.96 -12.15 -12.64
N GLY A 46 27.00 -12.97 -12.39
CA GLY A 46 26.85 -14.36 -11.98
C GLY A 46 26.09 -14.51 -10.65
N GLY A 47 26.40 -13.66 -9.67
CA GLY A 47 25.69 -13.62 -8.39
C GLY A 47 24.21 -13.30 -8.52
N ILE A 48 23.87 -12.34 -9.39
CA ILE A 48 22.47 -12.02 -9.72
C ILE A 48 21.76 -13.22 -10.36
N THR A 49 22.36 -13.81 -11.40
CA THR A 49 21.72 -14.91 -12.13
C THR A 49 21.47 -16.14 -11.25
N VAL A 50 22.36 -16.43 -10.29
CA VAL A 50 22.17 -17.56 -9.35
C VAL A 50 20.95 -17.36 -8.46
N GLU A 51 20.70 -16.14 -7.98
CA GLU A 51 19.52 -15.85 -7.16
C GLU A 51 18.24 -15.86 -8.01
N LEU A 52 18.29 -15.33 -9.23
CA LEU A 52 17.14 -15.30 -10.13
C LEU A 52 16.72 -16.68 -10.65
N ASP A 53 17.70 -17.55 -10.95
CA ASP A 53 17.46 -18.93 -11.39
C ASP A 53 16.66 -19.74 -10.36
N ARG A 54 16.67 -19.34 -9.08
CA ARG A 54 15.86 -19.96 -8.01
C ARG A 54 14.46 -19.38 -7.89
N ILE A 55 14.21 -18.19 -8.44
CA ILE A 55 12.99 -17.42 -8.24
C ILE A 55 12.06 -17.57 -9.43
N ALA A 56 12.58 -17.47 -10.66
CA ALA A 56 11.77 -17.40 -11.86
C ALA A 56 12.37 -18.22 -13.01
N PRO A 57 11.55 -18.63 -14.00
CA PRO A 57 12.04 -19.22 -15.25
C PRO A 57 13.05 -18.30 -15.95
N ARG A 58 13.96 -18.89 -16.72
CA ARG A 58 14.97 -18.17 -17.50
C ARG A 58 14.83 -18.47 -18.98
N PHE A 59 14.83 -17.43 -19.80
CA PHE A 59 14.90 -17.50 -21.26
C PHE A 59 16.20 -16.85 -21.73
N GLU A 60 16.96 -17.54 -22.58
CA GLU A 60 18.09 -16.94 -23.28
C GLU A 60 17.59 -16.36 -24.59
N ILE A 61 17.77 -15.05 -24.79
CA ILE A 61 17.27 -14.32 -25.94
C ILE A 61 18.40 -13.45 -26.47
N PRO A 62 18.84 -13.62 -27.74
CA PRO A 62 19.80 -12.73 -28.37
C PRO A 62 19.43 -11.26 -28.20
N ALA A 63 20.41 -10.41 -27.89
CA ALA A 63 20.21 -8.97 -27.74
C ALA A 63 19.60 -8.30 -28.99
N SER A 64 19.87 -8.85 -30.19
CA SER A 64 19.28 -8.41 -31.45
C SER A 64 17.77 -8.63 -31.55
N GLN A 65 17.20 -9.54 -30.75
CA GLN A 65 15.76 -9.84 -30.67
C GLN A 65 15.03 -9.01 -29.60
N ILE A 66 15.72 -8.05 -28.97
CA ILE A 66 15.14 -7.13 -27.99
C ILE A 66 15.19 -5.71 -28.55
N THR A 67 14.02 -5.12 -28.71
CA THR A 67 13.86 -3.73 -29.19
C THR A 67 13.19 -2.88 -28.12
N ILE A 68 13.78 -1.74 -27.79
CA ILE A 68 13.23 -0.75 -26.86
C ILE A 68 12.60 0.38 -27.68
N LEU A 69 11.30 0.62 -27.52
CA LEU A 69 10.62 1.74 -28.19
C LEU A 69 10.66 2.98 -27.31
N ASP A 70 10.74 4.14 -27.95
CA ASP A 70 11.14 5.42 -27.33
C ASP A 70 9.98 6.37 -27.02
N SER A 71 8.78 6.07 -27.53
CA SER A 71 7.67 7.00 -27.48
C SER A 71 6.31 6.30 -27.52
N PRO A 72 5.26 6.93 -26.97
CA PRO A 72 3.86 6.48 -27.09
C PRO A 72 3.44 6.22 -28.55
N ALA A 73 3.84 7.10 -29.46
CA ALA A 73 3.51 6.98 -30.88
C ALA A 73 4.18 5.75 -31.53
N ASN A 74 5.47 5.51 -31.24
CA ASN A 74 6.17 4.34 -31.74
C ASN A 74 5.63 3.04 -31.13
N PHE A 75 5.21 3.05 -29.87
CA PHE A 75 4.50 1.94 -29.25
C PHE A 75 3.21 1.60 -30.01
N PHE A 76 2.33 2.57 -30.22
CA PHE A 76 1.06 2.31 -30.89
C PHE A 76 1.25 1.92 -32.36
N SER A 77 2.19 2.56 -33.06
CA SER A 77 2.56 2.21 -34.43
C SER A 77 3.06 0.77 -34.53
N ALA A 78 3.98 0.37 -33.64
CA ALA A 78 4.49 -1.00 -33.59
C ALA A 78 3.38 -2.01 -33.29
N LEU A 79 2.49 -1.72 -32.33
CA LEU A 79 1.36 -2.58 -32.00
C LEU A 79 0.41 -2.76 -33.20
N LYS A 80 0.02 -1.67 -33.88
CA LYS A 80 -0.82 -1.72 -35.08
C LYS A 80 -0.16 -2.54 -36.20
N ASN A 81 1.13 -2.30 -36.46
CA ASN A 81 1.86 -3.02 -37.50
C ASN A 81 1.92 -4.52 -37.21
N LYS A 82 2.16 -4.92 -35.95
CA LYS A 82 2.14 -6.34 -35.57
C LYS A 82 0.75 -6.94 -35.77
N ILE A 83 -0.30 -6.29 -35.26
CA ILE A 83 -1.70 -6.76 -35.40
C ILE A 83 -2.07 -6.98 -36.87
N ARG A 84 -1.78 -6.02 -37.76
CA ARG A 84 -2.11 -6.14 -39.21
C ARG A 84 -1.42 -7.32 -39.89
N ASN A 85 -0.22 -7.67 -39.43
CA ASN A 85 0.56 -8.76 -40.01
C ASN A 85 0.34 -10.11 -39.31
N ALA A 86 -0.51 -10.17 -38.28
CA ALA A 86 -0.76 -11.37 -37.51
C ALA A 86 -1.36 -12.48 -38.37
N LYS A 87 -0.90 -13.72 -38.19
CA LYS A 87 -1.33 -14.88 -38.97
C LYS A 87 -2.04 -15.95 -38.16
N ARG A 88 -1.71 -16.11 -36.88
CA ARG A 88 -2.23 -17.21 -36.05
C ARG A 88 -2.96 -16.72 -34.82
N ARG A 89 -2.38 -15.78 -34.07
CA ARG A 89 -2.96 -15.32 -32.81
C ARG A 89 -2.62 -13.88 -32.46
N ILE A 90 -3.55 -13.25 -31.77
CA ILE A 90 -3.35 -12.01 -31.00
C ILE A 90 -3.86 -12.28 -29.60
N TYR A 91 -3.06 -11.99 -28.57
CA TYR A 91 -3.53 -11.95 -27.19
C TYR A 91 -3.12 -10.64 -26.50
N LEU A 92 -4.10 -9.95 -25.91
CA LEU A 92 -3.89 -8.67 -25.25
C LEU A 92 -4.37 -8.75 -23.80
N SER A 93 -3.47 -8.57 -22.85
CA SER A 93 -3.81 -8.31 -21.44
C SER A 93 -3.59 -6.84 -21.16
N THR A 94 -4.59 -6.13 -20.66
CA THR A 94 -4.46 -4.73 -20.25
C THR A 94 -5.51 -4.37 -19.20
N LEU A 95 -5.32 -3.30 -18.42
CA LEU A 95 -6.31 -2.94 -17.40
C LEU A 95 -7.66 -2.58 -18.07
N TYR A 96 -7.60 -1.83 -19.16
CA TYR A 96 -8.74 -1.48 -20.01
C TYR A 96 -8.27 -1.07 -21.41
N ILE A 97 -9.18 -1.17 -22.38
CA ILE A 97 -9.09 -0.49 -23.67
C ILE A 97 -10.00 0.73 -23.61
N GLY A 98 -9.50 1.90 -24.01
CA GLY A 98 -10.27 3.14 -24.02
C GLY A 98 -11.54 2.97 -24.85
N LYS A 99 -12.68 3.46 -24.35
CA LYS A 99 -13.99 3.32 -25.03
C LYS A 99 -14.07 4.03 -26.40
N THR A 100 -13.07 4.84 -26.73
CA THR A 100 -12.93 5.58 -27.99
C THR A 100 -11.81 5.04 -28.88
N GLU A 101 -11.18 3.92 -28.53
CA GLU A 101 -10.07 3.34 -29.32
C GLU A 101 -10.55 2.61 -30.58
N TYR A 102 -11.38 3.28 -31.39
CA TYR A 102 -11.95 2.73 -32.61
C TYR A 102 -10.87 2.36 -33.63
N GLU A 103 -9.76 3.11 -33.70
CA GLU A 103 -8.66 2.80 -34.62
C GLU A 103 -7.99 1.45 -34.27
N LEU A 104 -7.82 1.14 -32.99
CA LEU A 104 -7.29 -0.15 -32.55
C LEU A 104 -8.25 -1.28 -32.89
N ILE A 105 -9.55 -1.10 -32.63
CA ILE A 105 -10.59 -2.09 -32.94
C ILE A 105 -10.66 -2.34 -34.45
N GLU A 106 -10.63 -1.30 -35.28
CA GLU A 106 -10.64 -1.46 -36.73
C GLU A 106 -9.35 -2.14 -37.23
N THR A 107 -8.21 -1.86 -36.59
CA THR A 107 -6.94 -2.54 -36.91
C THR A 107 -7.02 -4.05 -36.63
N ILE A 108 -7.65 -4.46 -35.52
CA ILE A 108 -7.91 -5.87 -35.20
C ILE A 108 -8.93 -6.46 -36.19
N SER A 109 -9.98 -5.72 -36.50
CA SER A 109 -11.05 -6.09 -37.43
C SER A 109 -10.49 -6.39 -38.83
N HIS A 110 -9.64 -5.51 -39.37
CA HIS A 110 -8.92 -5.74 -40.64
C HIS A 110 -8.08 -7.02 -40.60
N ALA A 111 -7.31 -7.26 -39.55
CA ALA A 111 -6.50 -8.46 -39.43
C ALA A 111 -7.35 -9.75 -39.41
N LEU A 112 -8.51 -9.72 -38.73
CA LEU A 112 -9.47 -10.83 -38.67
C LEU A 112 -10.16 -11.10 -40.03
N ARG A 113 -10.45 -10.07 -40.82
CA ARG A 113 -10.99 -10.19 -42.20
C ARG A 113 -9.95 -10.79 -43.13
N ASP A 114 -8.72 -10.30 -43.07
CA ASP A 114 -7.64 -10.71 -43.97
C ASP A 114 -7.12 -12.13 -43.70
N ASN A 115 -7.28 -12.63 -42.47
CA ASN A 115 -6.75 -13.93 -42.06
C ASN A 115 -7.86 -14.75 -41.37
N PRO A 116 -8.59 -15.63 -42.09
CA PRO A 116 -9.72 -16.40 -41.54
C PRO A 116 -9.37 -17.33 -40.35
N GLU A 117 -8.12 -17.78 -40.26
CA GLU A 117 -7.64 -18.64 -39.16
C GLU A 117 -7.16 -17.86 -37.93
N LEU A 118 -7.06 -16.54 -38.02
CA LEU A 118 -6.58 -15.70 -36.93
C LEU A 118 -7.55 -15.75 -35.74
N LYS A 119 -7.01 -16.01 -34.55
CA LYS A 119 -7.74 -15.94 -33.29
C LYS A 119 -7.29 -14.75 -32.44
N VAL A 120 -8.24 -14.11 -31.77
CA VAL A 120 -8.02 -12.95 -30.91
C VAL A 120 -8.52 -13.25 -29.51
N SER A 121 -7.68 -13.02 -28.50
CA SER A 121 -8.02 -13.18 -27.08
C SER A 121 -7.69 -11.89 -26.33
N ILE A 122 -8.67 -11.26 -25.68
CA ILE A 122 -8.47 -10.00 -24.95
C ILE A 122 -8.91 -10.17 -23.52
N LEU A 123 -8.00 -9.89 -22.58
CA LEU A 123 -8.23 -9.91 -21.15
C LEU A 123 -8.17 -8.48 -20.59
N THR A 124 -9.27 -8.03 -19.99
CA THR A 124 -9.33 -6.77 -19.24
C THR A 124 -9.80 -6.96 -17.81
N ASP A 125 -9.74 -5.92 -17.00
CA ASP A 125 -10.38 -5.92 -15.69
C ASP A 125 -11.89 -5.67 -15.82
N ALA A 126 -12.73 -6.41 -15.08
CA ALA A 126 -14.19 -6.29 -15.14
C ALA A 126 -14.70 -4.98 -14.53
N LEU A 127 -14.10 -4.53 -13.43
CA LEU A 127 -14.52 -3.31 -12.74
C LEU A 127 -14.20 -2.08 -13.60
N ARG A 128 -13.01 -2.08 -14.21
CA ARG A 128 -12.60 -1.01 -15.12
C ARG A 128 -13.31 -1.10 -16.47
N GLY A 129 -13.45 -2.31 -17.02
CA GLY A 129 -14.00 -2.58 -18.33
C GLY A 129 -15.48 -2.23 -18.46
N THR A 130 -16.24 -2.35 -17.37
CA THR A 130 -17.68 -2.07 -17.31
C THR A 130 -18.04 -0.76 -16.59
N ARG A 131 -17.03 0.09 -16.30
CA ARG A 131 -17.20 1.25 -15.42
C ARG A 131 -18.28 2.22 -15.92
N GLU A 132 -18.34 2.47 -17.23
CA GLU A 132 -19.28 3.40 -17.85
C GLU A 132 -20.66 2.79 -18.13
N THR A 133 -20.82 1.47 -18.01
CA THR A 133 -22.06 0.73 -18.30
C THR A 133 -23.24 1.23 -17.47
N PRO A 134 -24.40 1.53 -18.11
CA PRO A 134 -24.81 1.11 -19.46
C PRO A 134 -24.35 2.01 -20.63
N ASN A 135 -23.64 3.11 -20.39
CA ASN A 135 -23.08 3.92 -21.48
C ASN A 135 -21.93 3.18 -22.19
N PRO A 136 -21.53 3.61 -23.40
CA PRO A 136 -20.37 3.06 -24.10
C PRO A 136 -19.14 2.96 -23.18
N SER A 137 -18.58 1.76 -23.15
CA SER A 137 -17.54 1.29 -22.24
C SER A 137 -16.55 0.39 -23.00
N CYS A 138 -15.45 0.04 -22.35
CA CYS A 138 -14.50 -0.96 -22.88
C CYS A 138 -15.22 -2.27 -23.24
N ALA A 139 -16.11 -2.75 -22.37
CA ALA A 139 -16.84 -4.00 -22.60
C ALA A 139 -17.74 -3.94 -23.84
N SER A 140 -18.55 -2.89 -23.98
CA SER A 140 -19.43 -2.75 -25.15
C SER A 140 -18.63 -2.55 -26.45
N LEU A 141 -17.48 -1.87 -26.38
CA LEU A 141 -16.59 -1.69 -27.54
C LEU A 141 -15.99 -3.04 -27.97
N LEU A 142 -15.47 -3.84 -27.03
CA LEU A 142 -14.88 -5.14 -27.37
C LEU A 142 -15.93 -6.17 -27.80
N CYS A 143 -17.16 -6.07 -27.27
CA CYS A 143 -18.26 -6.93 -27.65
C CYS A 143 -18.64 -6.81 -29.15
N SER A 144 -18.31 -5.69 -29.81
CA SER A 144 -18.56 -5.56 -31.26
C SER A 144 -17.73 -6.55 -32.07
N LEU A 145 -16.50 -6.85 -31.65
CA LEU A 145 -15.65 -7.85 -32.31
C LEU A 145 -16.25 -9.26 -32.15
N VAL A 146 -16.77 -9.60 -30.97
CA VAL A 146 -17.44 -10.89 -30.75
C VAL A 146 -18.72 -10.99 -31.59
N SER A 147 -19.46 -9.89 -31.71
CA SER A 147 -20.70 -9.84 -32.50
C SER A 147 -20.43 -10.01 -34.00
N GLU A 148 -19.32 -9.47 -34.51
CA GLU A 148 -18.97 -9.52 -35.93
C GLU A 148 -18.30 -10.85 -36.33
N TYR A 149 -17.39 -11.38 -35.49
CA TYR A 149 -16.53 -12.52 -35.85
C TYR A 149 -16.84 -13.82 -35.11
N GLY A 150 -17.73 -13.78 -34.12
CA GLY A 150 -18.14 -14.93 -33.31
C GLY A 150 -17.12 -15.35 -32.24
N SER A 151 -17.62 -16.04 -31.22
CA SER A 151 -16.84 -16.50 -30.06
C SER A 151 -15.78 -17.55 -30.39
N ASP A 152 -15.86 -18.21 -31.55
CA ASP A 152 -14.85 -19.19 -31.99
C ASP A 152 -13.53 -18.53 -32.42
N ARG A 153 -13.61 -17.27 -32.87
CA ARG A 153 -12.47 -16.48 -33.35
C ARG A 153 -12.06 -15.37 -32.39
N VAL A 154 -13.00 -14.80 -31.65
CA VAL A 154 -12.76 -13.70 -30.73
C VAL A 154 -13.23 -14.06 -29.32
N GLU A 155 -12.29 -14.15 -28.39
CA GLU A 155 -12.55 -14.34 -26.97
C GLU A 155 -12.28 -13.02 -26.21
N ILE A 156 -13.29 -12.51 -25.52
CA ILE A 156 -13.14 -11.34 -24.64
C ILE A 156 -13.45 -11.78 -23.20
N ARG A 157 -12.46 -11.59 -22.32
CA ARG A 157 -12.50 -12.02 -20.92
C ARG A 157 -12.29 -10.82 -20.00
N MET A 158 -13.03 -10.81 -18.89
CA MET A 158 -12.97 -9.77 -17.88
C MET A 158 -12.75 -10.35 -16.50
N PHE A 159 -11.56 -10.12 -15.95
CA PHE A 159 -11.17 -10.62 -14.63
C PHE A 159 -11.87 -9.84 -13.52
N HIS A 160 -12.35 -10.53 -12.49
CA HIS A 160 -12.91 -9.91 -11.30
C HIS A 160 -12.18 -10.41 -10.06
N THR A 161 -11.72 -9.49 -9.21
CA THR A 161 -11.02 -9.84 -7.97
C THR A 161 -11.89 -10.70 -7.03
N PRO A 162 -11.34 -11.77 -6.40
CA PRO A 162 -12.06 -12.56 -5.39
C PRO A 162 -12.22 -11.81 -4.05
N ASN A 163 -11.56 -10.66 -3.89
CA ASN A 163 -11.63 -9.87 -2.66
C ASN A 163 -12.92 -9.03 -2.56
N LEU A 164 -13.71 -8.95 -3.63
CA LEU A 164 -14.93 -8.15 -3.71
C LEU A 164 -16.16 -9.04 -3.98
N THR A 165 -16.84 -9.50 -2.91
CA THR A 165 -17.98 -10.43 -2.99
C THR A 165 -19.14 -10.07 -2.05
N GLY A 166 -20.33 -10.66 -2.29
CA GLY A 166 -21.51 -10.57 -1.41
C GLY A 166 -22.08 -9.15 -1.24
N LEU A 167 -22.64 -8.87 -0.05
CA LEU A 167 -23.22 -7.55 0.29
C LEU A 167 -22.24 -6.38 0.04
N LYS A 168 -20.92 -6.62 0.08
CA LYS A 168 -19.90 -5.60 -0.21
C LYS A 168 -20.04 -5.01 -1.62
N LYS A 169 -20.47 -5.79 -2.62
CA LYS A 169 -20.68 -5.31 -3.99
C LYS A 169 -21.97 -4.47 -4.15
N LYS A 170 -22.98 -4.70 -3.30
CA LYS A 170 -24.32 -4.09 -3.43
C LYS A 170 -24.42 -2.66 -2.89
N TRP A 171 -23.53 -2.28 -1.95
CA TRP A 171 -23.60 -0.99 -1.25
C TRP A 171 -22.43 -0.05 -1.55
N ILE A 172 -21.47 -0.47 -2.39
CA ILE A 172 -20.26 0.31 -2.71
C ILE A 172 -20.37 0.88 -4.14
N PRO A 173 -20.17 2.20 -4.33
CA PRO A 173 -20.11 2.81 -5.66
C PRO A 173 -19.12 2.08 -6.58
N LYS A 174 -19.50 1.85 -7.86
CA LYS A 174 -18.71 1.08 -8.84
C LYS A 174 -17.23 1.47 -8.92
N ARG A 175 -16.87 2.75 -8.70
CA ARG A 175 -15.48 3.25 -8.73
C ARG A 175 -14.64 2.92 -7.48
N ILE A 176 -15.28 2.62 -6.35
CA ILE A 176 -14.61 2.23 -5.08
C ILE A 176 -14.32 0.72 -5.05
N ASN A 177 -15.05 -0.06 -5.86
CA ASN A 177 -14.86 -1.51 -6.01
C ASN A 177 -13.44 -1.88 -6.47
N GLU A 178 -12.77 -0.99 -7.19
CA GLU A 178 -11.38 -1.15 -7.65
C GLU A 178 -10.34 -1.07 -6.50
N GLY A 179 -10.82 -0.68 -5.31
CA GLY A 179 -10.11 -0.73 -4.04
C GLY A 179 -9.53 -2.11 -3.69
N TRP A 180 -10.16 -3.17 -4.19
CA TRP A 180 -10.00 -4.54 -3.70
C TRP A 180 -9.05 -5.42 -4.52
N GLY A 181 -8.45 -4.83 -5.56
CA GLY A 181 -7.55 -5.51 -6.48
C GLY A 181 -8.06 -5.49 -7.90
N LEU A 182 -7.12 -5.43 -8.86
CA LEU A 182 -7.41 -5.37 -10.29
C LEU A 182 -6.53 -6.36 -11.04
N GLN A 183 -7.00 -6.82 -12.20
CA GLN A 183 -6.06 -7.25 -13.22
C GLN A 183 -5.23 -6.02 -13.63
N HIS A 184 -3.91 -6.13 -13.60
CA HIS A 184 -3.06 -5.01 -13.99
C HIS A 184 -1.91 -5.43 -14.92
N MET A 185 -1.92 -6.62 -15.50
CA MET A 185 -0.92 -7.10 -16.47
C MET A 185 -1.04 -6.36 -17.81
N LYS A 186 0.10 -6.10 -18.47
CA LYS A 186 0.21 -5.45 -19.80
C LYS A 186 1.05 -6.34 -20.70
N LEU A 187 0.37 -7.21 -21.44
CA LEU A 187 1.00 -8.20 -22.32
C LEU A 187 0.34 -8.07 -23.69
N TYR A 188 1.12 -7.73 -24.72
CA TYR A 188 0.61 -7.55 -26.07
C TYR A 188 1.34 -8.52 -27.00
N GLY A 189 0.84 -9.76 -27.04
CA GLY A 189 1.42 -10.83 -27.84
C GLY A 189 0.75 -10.95 -29.20
N VAL A 190 1.57 -11.04 -30.24
CA VAL A 190 1.13 -11.26 -31.62
C VAL A 190 2.03 -12.32 -32.23
N ASP A 191 1.43 -13.45 -32.61
CA ASP A 191 2.14 -14.65 -33.08
C ASP A 191 3.30 -15.07 -32.16
N ASP A 192 4.55 -14.81 -32.56
CA ASP A 192 5.78 -15.20 -31.84
C ASP A 192 6.47 -14.02 -31.14
N GLU A 193 5.92 -12.82 -31.24
CA GLU A 193 6.46 -11.61 -30.62
C GLU A 193 5.57 -11.10 -29.48
N ILE A 194 6.18 -10.46 -28.49
CA ILE A 194 5.44 -9.84 -27.39
C ILE A 194 5.99 -8.45 -27.07
N ILE A 195 5.08 -7.50 -26.84
CA ILE A 195 5.39 -6.21 -26.22
C ILE A 195 5.04 -6.28 -24.73
N ILE A 196 6.03 -6.01 -23.88
CA ILE A 196 5.86 -5.83 -22.43
C ILE A 196 5.98 -4.34 -22.13
N SER A 197 5.00 -3.81 -21.40
CA SER A 197 4.90 -2.38 -21.11
C SER A 197 4.23 -2.11 -19.76
N GLY A 198 4.26 -0.87 -19.30
CA GLY A 198 3.36 -0.38 -18.25
C GLY A 198 2.10 0.32 -18.79
N ALA A 199 2.02 0.56 -20.10
CA ALA A 199 0.98 1.35 -20.74
C ALA A 199 -0.32 0.60 -20.94
N ASN A 200 -1.47 1.25 -20.69
CA ASN A 200 -2.77 0.72 -21.13
C ASN A 200 -2.99 1.03 -22.62
N LEU A 201 -4.09 0.53 -23.16
CA LEU A 201 -4.48 0.80 -24.54
C LEU A 201 -5.54 1.91 -24.57
N SER A 202 -5.07 3.17 -24.47
CA SER A 202 -5.91 4.36 -24.63
C SER A 202 -5.15 5.52 -25.24
N GLU A 203 -5.89 6.48 -25.80
CA GLU A 203 -5.37 7.65 -26.52
C GLU A 203 -4.20 8.35 -25.83
N ASP A 204 -4.27 8.55 -24.51
CA ASP A 204 -3.19 9.16 -23.73
C ASP A 204 -1.89 8.34 -23.80
N TYR A 205 -1.96 7.01 -23.67
CA TYR A 205 -0.83 6.10 -23.84
C TYR A 205 -0.34 5.93 -25.27
N PHE A 206 -1.11 6.38 -26.25
CA PHE A 206 -0.71 6.39 -27.66
C PHE A 206 -0.07 7.72 -28.08
N THR A 207 -0.25 8.78 -27.29
CA THR A 207 0.14 10.13 -27.67
C THR A 207 1.09 10.79 -26.68
N ASN A 208 0.65 11.08 -25.45
CA ASN A 208 1.30 12.04 -24.55
C ASN A 208 1.47 11.54 -23.11
N ARG A 209 1.34 10.24 -22.87
CA ARG A 209 1.63 9.60 -21.58
C ARG A 209 2.84 8.70 -21.71
N LEU A 210 3.97 9.18 -21.20
CA LEU A 210 5.25 8.49 -21.29
C LEU A 210 5.26 7.25 -20.38
N ASP A 211 5.48 6.08 -20.97
CA ASP A 211 5.68 4.80 -20.32
C ASP A 211 6.86 4.06 -21.01
N ARG A 212 7.07 2.79 -20.73
CA ARG A 212 8.16 1.98 -21.31
C ARG A 212 7.63 0.83 -22.15
N TYR A 213 8.37 0.45 -23.19
CA TYR A 213 7.90 -0.53 -24.17
C TYR A 213 9.05 -1.37 -24.68
N HIS A 214 9.07 -2.66 -24.33
CA HIS A 214 10.09 -3.60 -24.75
C HIS A 214 9.43 -4.67 -25.63
N VAL A 215 9.93 -4.82 -26.85
CA VAL A 215 9.53 -5.84 -27.81
C VAL A 215 10.52 -6.99 -27.73
N PHE A 216 10.00 -8.20 -27.58
CA PHE A 216 10.76 -9.44 -27.59
C PHE A 216 10.32 -10.29 -28.77
N ASP A 217 11.23 -10.56 -29.70
CA ASP A 217 11.05 -11.52 -30.78
C ASP A 217 11.49 -12.91 -30.32
N SER A 218 10.61 -13.61 -29.61
CA SER A 218 10.92 -14.92 -29.05
C SER A 218 9.66 -15.74 -28.86
N LYS A 219 9.47 -16.72 -29.74
CA LYS A 219 8.34 -17.67 -29.65
C LYS A 219 8.21 -18.29 -28.26
N ALA A 220 9.32 -18.72 -27.66
CA ALA A 220 9.31 -19.39 -26.36
C ALA A 220 8.81 -18.47 -25.23
N LEU A 221 9.26 -17.20 -25.21
CA LEU A 221 8.82 -16.22 -24.22
C LEU A 221 7.36 -15.80 -24.47
N THR A 222 6.98 -15.60 -25.73
CA THR A 222 5.61 -15.27 -26.13
C THR A 222 4.64 -16.40 -25.75
N ASP A 223 5.00 -17.66 -26.00
CA ASP A 223 4.22 -18.83 -25.56
C ASP A 223 4.10 -18.92 -24.04
N TYR A 224 5.15 -18.55 -23.30
CA TYR A 224 5.10 -18.52 -21.84
C TYR A 224 4.06 -17.52 -21.33
N TYR A 225 4.07 -16.28 -21.83
CA TYR A 225 3.10 -15.29 -21.42
C TYR A 225 1.69 -15.58 -21.94
N ALA A 226 1.55 -16.23 -23.11
CA ALA A 226 0.27 -16.71 -23.59
C ALA A 226 -0.36 -17.70 -22.60
N ARG A 227 0.41 -18.64 -22.03
CA ARG A 227 -0.09 -19.57 -21.01
C ARG A 227 -0.60 -18.84 -19.77
N ILE A 228 0.10 -17.81 -19.30
CA ILE A 228 -0.36 -16.97 -18.17
C ILE A 228 -1.65 -16.22 -18.54
N HIS A 229 -1.67 -15.57 -19.72
CA HIS A 229 -2.85 -14.86 -20.21
C HIS A 229 -4.09 -15.78 -20.26
N HIS A 230 -3.96 -16.95 -20.89
CA HIS A 230 -5.06 -17.91 -21.02
C HIS A 230 -5.46 -18.52 -19.66
N ALA A 231 -4.51 -18.77 -18.75
CA ALA A 231 -4.84 -19.22 -17.41
C ALA A 231 -5.70 -18.20 -16.65
N VAL A 232 -5.40 -16.91 -16.76
CA VAL A 232 -6.22 -15.85 -16.13
C VAL A 232 -7.55 -15.66 -16.87
N CYS A 233 -7.58 -15.84 -18.21
CA CYS A 233 -8.83 -15.86 -18.99
C CYS A 233 -9.80 -16.95 -18.49
N ASN A 234 -9.28 -18.15 -18.21
CA ASN A 234 -10.05 -19.27 -17.66
C ASN A 234 -10.49 -19.07 -16.19
N LEU A 235 -10.05 -17.97 -15.57
CA LEU A 235 -10.46 -17.50 -14.24
C LEU A 235 -11.27 -16.20 -14.32
N SER A 236 -11.84 -15.89 -15.49
CA SER A 236 -12.49 -14.62 -15.78
C SER A 236 -13.87 -14.81 -16.41
N PHE A 237 -14.71 -13.78 -16.27
CA PHE A 237 -16.00 -13.70 -16.95
C PHE A 237 -15.79 -13.59 -18.47
N GLN A 238 -16.67 -14.16 -19.26
CA GLN A 238 -16.71 -14.00 -20.70
C GLN A 238 -17.71 -12.90 -21.08
N VAL A 239 -17.32 -12.02 -22.00
CA VAL A 239 -18.23 -11.01 -22.56
C VAL A 239 -18.95 -11.64 -23.75
N LEU A 240 -20.27 -11.69 -23.68
CA LEU A 240 -21.11 -12.22 -24.76
C LEU A 240 -22.09 -11.16 -25.26
N PRO A 241 -22.38 -11.11 -26.58
CA PRO A 241 -23.41 -10.23 -27.12
C PRO A 241 -24.79 -10.56 -26.52
N ASP A 242 -25.51 -9.53 -26.09
CA ASP A 242 -26.89 -9.65 -25.63
C ASP A 242 -27.70 -8.46 -26.14
N PRO A 243 -28.44 -8.62 -27.26
CA PRO A 243 -29.28 -7.57 -27.83
C PRO A 243 -30.44 -7.14 -26.91
N HIS A 244 -30.80 -7.95 -25.92
CA HIS A 244 -31.89 -7.65 -24.99
C HIS A 244 -31.40 -6.90 -23.75
N SER A 245 -30.09 -6.87 -23.50
CA SER A 245 -29.47 -6.09 -22.45
C SER A 245 -29.33 -4.62 -22.86
N ASN A 246 -29.63 -3.71 -21.94
CA ASN A 246 -29.42 -2.26 -22.13
C ASN A 246 -27.95 -1.90 -22.42
N SER A 247 -27.00 -2.78 -22.13
CA SER A 247 -25.57 -2.57 -22.41
C SER A 247 -25.08 -3.23 -23.71
N GLY A 248 -25.93 -4.01 -24.40
CA GLY A 248 -25.58 -4.76 -25.61
C GLY A 248 -24.68 -5.99 -25.36
N TYR A 249 -24.41 -6.31 -24.10
CA TYR A 249 -23.59 -7.46 -23.69
C TYR A 249 -23.99 -7.95 -22.30
N VAL A 250 -23.59 -9.19 -21.99
CA VAL A 250 -23.65 -9.82 -20.67
C VAL A 250 -22.26 -10.33 -20.27
N LEU A 251 -21.98 -10.34 -18.96
CA LEU A 251 -20.82 -11.03 -18.38
C LEU A 251 -21.26 -12.40 -17.91
N ASP A 252 -20.90 -13.44 -18.66
CA ASP A 252 -21.16 -14.83 -18.31
C ASP A 252 -19.98 -15.42 -17.52
N TRP A 253 -20.26 -16.34 -16.59
CA TRP A 253 -19.24 -17.18 -15.97
C TRP A 253 -19.32 -18.57 -16.60
N PRO A 254 -18.47 -18.91 -17.59
CA PRO A 254 -18.66 -20.13 -18.34
C PRO A 254 -18.49 -21.37 -17.49
N THR A 255 -19.32 -22.39 -17.73
CA THR A 255 -19.18 -23.70 -17.08
C THR A 255 -17.89 -24.42 -17.47
N SER A 256 -17.23 -23.97 -18.55
CA SER A 256 -15.90 -24.43 -18.95
C SER A 256 -14.77 -23.88 -18.07
N ASN A 257 -15.02 -22.85 -17.25
CA ASN A 257 -14.06 -22.42 -16.25
C ASN A 257 -13.96 -23.51 -15.18
N GLY A 258 -12.75 -24.00 -14.91
CA GLY A 258 -12.54 -25.08 -13.92
C GLY A 258 -12.72 -24.63 -12.46
N ALA A 259 -12.84 -23.33 -12.22
CA ALA A 259 -13.11 -22.75 -10.90
C ALA A 259 -14.57 -22.28 -10.78
N PRO A 260 -15.14 -22.29 -9.56
CA PRO A 260 -16.36 -21.52 -9.30
C PRO A 260 -16.11 -20.02 -9.51
N SER A 261 -17.18 -19.27 -9.76
CA SER A 261 -17.10 -17.82 -9.86
C SER A 261 -16.47 -17.21 -8.60
N PRO A 262 -15.57 -16.23 -8.74
CA PRO A 262 -14.97 -15.53 -7.61
C PRO A 262 -16.02 -14.79 -6.77
N LEU A 263 -17.22 -14.54 -7.33
CA LEU A 263 -18.33 -13.91 -6.61
C LEU A 263 -19.12 -14.89 -5.73
N ASP A 264 -19.13 -16.17 -6.11
CA ASP A 264 -19.95 -17.20 -5.47
C ASP A 264 -19.14 -17.96 -4.42
N ASN A 265 -17.92 -18.38 -4.75
CA ASN A 265 -17.03 -19.10 -3.83
C ASN A 265 -15.56 -18.65 -4.01
N PRO A 266 -15.18 -17.51 -3.40
CA PRO A 266 -13.82 -16.96 -3.54
C PRO A 266 -12.73 -17.84 -2.94
N GLN A 267 -13.03 -18.69 -1.96
CA GLN A 267 -12.04 -19.59 -1.36
C GLN A 267 -11.63 -20.68 -2.35
N ASP A 268 -12.60 -21.40 -2.92
CA ASP A 268 -12.33 -22.46 -3.89
C ASP A 268 -11.78 -21.90 -5.19
N PHE A 269 -12.23 -20.70 -5.60
CA PHE A 269 -11.64 -19.97 -6.71
C PHE A 269 -10.14 -19.72 -6.50
N VAL A 270 -9.72 -19.22 -5.32
CA VAL A 270 -8.30 -18.97 -5.02
C VAL A 270 -7.51 -20.27 -4.92
N SER A 271 -8.07 -21.33 -4.35
CA SER A 271 -7.44 -22.65 -4.30
C SER A 271 -7.17 -23.21 -5.70
N TYR A 272 -8.16 -23.14 -6.60
CA TYR A 272 -8.00 -23.56 -7.99
C TYR A 272 -7.01 -22.66 -8.74
N ALA A 273 -7.11 -21.34 -8.57
CA ALA A 273 -6.19 -20.39 -9.20
C ALA A 273 -4.73 -20.64 -8.78
N SER A 274 -4.49 -20.97 -7.50
CA SER A 274 -3.16 -21.34 -6.99
C SER A 274 -2.62 -22.56 -7.73
N ASN A 275 -3.43 -23.62 -7.87
CA ASN A 275 -3.02 -24.86 -8.53
C ASN A 275 -2.66 -24.66 -10.01
N VAL A 276 -3.35 -23.77 -10.72
CA VAL A 276 -3.12 -23.54 -12.16
C VAL A 276 -2.01 -22.52 -12.42
N LEU A 277 -1.89 -21.47 -11.60
CA LEU A 277 -0.95 -20.37 -11.85
C LEU A 277 0.45 -20.62 -11.26
N SER A 278 0.56 -21.24 -10.07
CA SER A 278 1.86 -21.44 -9.41
C SER A 278 2.86 -22.20 -10.30
N PRO A 279 2.50 -23.35 -10.92
CA PRO A 279 3.44 -24.09 -11.76
C PRO A 279 3.86 -23.33 -13.03
N LEU A 280 3.08 -22.33 -13.47
CA LEU A 280 3.39 -21.55 -14.67
C LEU A 280 4.45 -20.48 -14.41
N ILE A 281 4.52 -19.95 -13.19
CA ILE A 281 5.38 -18.78 -12.88
C ILE A 281 6.65 -19.14 -12.13
N GLN A 282 6.74 -20.34 -11.56
CA GLN A 282 7.89 -20.79 -10.79
C GLN A 282 9.01 -21.32 -11.69
N ALA A 283 10.24 -21.26 -11.18
CA ALA A 283 11.40 -21.85 -11.84
C ALA A 283 11.18 -23.36 -12.07
N SER A 284 11.55 -23.85 -13.26
CA SER A 284 11.50 -25.27 -13.58
C SER A 284 12.75 -25.98 -13.06
N ASP A 285 12.59 -27.20 -12.52
CA ASP A 285 13.71 -28.05 -12.11
C ASP A 285 14.58 -28.50 -13.30
N GLN A 286 14.07 -28.40 -14.53
CA GLN A 286 14.82 -28.70 -15.73
C GLN A 286 15.72 -27.52 -16.11
N LYS A 287 16.94 -27.51 -15.58
CA LYS A 287 17.99 -26.61 -16.08
C LYS A 287 18.33 -26.99 -17.52
N PRO A 288 18.17 -26.11 -18.52
CA PRO A 288 18.75 -26.36 -19.82
C PRO A 288 20.26 -26.54 -19.65
N ALA A 289 20.81 -27.58 -20.26
CA ALA A 289 22.24 -27.81 -20.29
C ALA A 289 22.92 -26.53 -20.79
N LEU A 290 23.95 -26.06 -20.06
CA LEU A 290 24.76 -24.91 -20.47
C LEU A 290 25.28 -25.16 -21.89
N SER A 291 24.64 -24.54 -22.89
CA SER A 291 25.20 -24.53 -24.23
C SER A 291 26.41 -23.59 -24.18
N SER A 292 27.58 -24.15 -24.46
CA SER A 292 28.83 -23.40 -24.50
C SER A 292 28.86 -22.52 -25.76
N SER A 293 29.40 -21.31 -25.61
CA SER A 293 30.13 -20.52 -26.63
C SER A 293 29.44 -19.39 -27.42
N SER A 294 28.58 -18.56 -26.80
CA SER A 294 28.50 -17.14 -27.22
C SER A 294 29.20 -16.24 -26.18
N SER A 295 29.98 -15.27 -26.65
CA SER A 295 30.64 -14.27 -25.80
C SER A 295 29.66 -13.25 -25.21
N SER A 296 28.48 -13.11 -25.83
CA SER A 296 27.38 -12.24 -25.40
C SER A 296 26.15 -13.09 -25.06
N GLN A 297 25.66 -12.96 -23.84
CA GLN A 297 24.52 -13.65 -23.25
C GLN A 297 23.54 -12.63 -22.68
N THR A 298 22.27 -12.79 -23.07
CA THR A 298 21.17 -12.01 -22.52
C THR A 298 20.10 -12.97 -22.01
N PHE A 299 19.73 -12.80 -20.75
CA PHE A 299 18.74 -13.60 -20.06
C PHE A 299 17.52 -12.74 -19.73
N VAL A 300 16.35 -13.30 -19.99
CA VAL A 300 15.06 -12.70 -19.64
C VAL A 300 14.37 -13.60 -18.63
N TYR A 301 14.07 -13.06 -17.46
CA TYR A 301 13.33 -13.72 -16.39
C TYR A 301 11.93 -13.11 -16.32
N PRO A 302 10.89 -13.79 -16.83
CA PRO A 302 9.53 -13.35 -16.61
C PRO A 302 9.19 -13.39 -15.12
N VAL A 303 8.67 -12.29 -14.60
CA VAL A 303 8.28 -12.15 -13.20
C VAL A 303 6.79 -11.82 -13.09
N ALA A 304 6.13 -12.35 -12.07
CA ALA A 304 4.70 -12.18 -11.84
C ALA A 304 4.42 -11.89 -10.37
N GLN A 305 3.36 -11.10 -10.12
CA GLN A 305 2.83 -10.84 -8.80
C GLN A 305 1.34 -11.12 -8.79
N PHE A 306 0.96 -12.26 -8.20
CA PHE A 306 -0.42 -12.76 -8.13
C PHE A 306 -0.86 -13.06 -6.68
N THR A 307 -0.33 -12.34 -5.69
CA THR A 307 -0.70 -12.47 -4.27
C THR A 307 -2.20 -12.64 -3.99
N PRO A 308 -3.13 -11.95 -4.70
CA PRO A 308 -4.57 -12.16 -4.48
C PRO A 308 -5.08 -13.56 -4.83
N LEU A 309 -4.36 -14.28 -5.71
CA LEU A 309 -4.76 -15.57 -6.29
C LEU A 309 -3.93 -16.76 -5.78
N LEU A 310 -2.80 -16.51 -5.11
CA LEU A 310 -1.86 -17.55 -4.71
C LEU A 310 -1.85 -17.76 -3.19
N LYS A 311 -2.14 -18.98 -2.76
CA LYS A 311 -2.05 -19.42 -1.36
C LYS A 311 -1.37 -20.80 -1.27
N PRO A 312 -0.14 -20.90 -0.72
CA PRO A 312 0.73 -19.80 -0.29
C PRO A 312 1.14 -18.90 -1.47
N ASP A 313 1.53 -17.65 -1.17
CA ASP A 313 1.97 -16.72 -2.21
C ASP A 313 3.31 -17.19 -2.81
N THR A 314 3.28 -17.50 -4.09
CA THR A 314 4.42 -18.00 -4.89
C THR A 314 4.81 -17.01 -5.98
N SER A 315 4.36 -15.76 -5.86
CA SER A 315 4.75 -14.65 -6.74
C SER A 315 6.26 -14.46 -6.81
N THR A 316 6.76 -14.07 -7.98
CA THR A 316 8.19 -14.02 -8.29
C THR A 316 8.77 -12.60 -8.40
N GLU A 317 7.95 -11.57 -8.66
CA GLU A 317 8.45 -10.19 -8.81
C GLU A 317 9.02 -9.63 -7.50
N PHE A 318 8.24 -9.66 -6.40
CA PHE A 318 8.70 -9.11 -5.12
C PHE A 318 9.96 -9.80 -4.57
N PRO A 319 10.07 -11.15 -4.58
CA PRO A 319 11.32 -11.83 -4.25
C PRO A 319 12.49 -11.42 -5.18
N ALA A 320 12.28 -11.34 -6.49
CA ALA A 320 13.35 -10.99 -7.43
C ALA A 320 13.92 -9.59 -7.17
N VAL A 321 13.06 -8.57 -7.07
CA VAL A 321 13.50 -7.19 -6.83
C VAL A 321 14.15 -7.04 -5.45
N THR A 322 13.61 -7.69 -4.40
CA THR A 322 14.18 -7.58 -3.06
C THR A 322 15.52 -8.31 -2.93
N SER A 323 15.68 -9.49 -3.55
CA SER A 323 16.96 -10.20 -3.58
C SER A 323 18.04 -9.38 -4.28
N ILE A 324 17.74 -8.76 -5.42
CA ILE A 324 18.70 -7.89 -6.12
C ILE A 324 19.07 -6.67 -5.28
N LEU A 325 18.10 -5.98 -4.68
CA LEU A 325 18.39 -4.81 -3.85
C LEU A 325 19.18 -5.17 -2.57
N ARG A 326 18.97 -6.37 -2.01
CA ARG A 326 19.80 -6.90 -0.92
C ARG A 326 21.23 -7.16 -1.37
N LEU A 327 21.43 -7.76 -2.55
CA LEU A 327 22.76 -7.95 -3.12
C LEU A 327 23.51 -6.62 -3.28
N LEU A 328 22.83 -5.58 -3.76
CA LEU A 328 23.42 -4.23 -3.85
C LEU A 328 23.83 -3.65 -2.48
N SER A 329 23.11 -4.01 -1.42
CA SER A 329 23.36 -3.51 -0.07
C SER A 329 24.38 -4.31 0.72
N GLU A 330 24.48 -5.62 0.47
CA GLU A 330 25.22 -6.54 1.35
C GLU A 330 26.49 -7.08 0.70
N SER A 331 26.54 -7.19 -0.64
CA SER A 331 27.66 -7.81 -1.34
C SER A 331 28.69 -6.78 -1.83
N PRO A 332 29.98 -6.90 -1.43
CA PRO A 332 31.05 -6.02 -1.90
C PRO A 332 31.26 -6.04 -3.42
N ALA A 333 30.79 -7.09 -4.11
CA ALA A 333 30.88 -7.21 -5.56
C ALA A 333 30.10 -6.11 -6.31
N PHE A 334 29.15 -5.45 -5.65
CA PHE A 334 28.35 -4.36 -6.20
C PHE A 334 28.78 -2.97 -5.72
N ALA A 335 29.89 -2.86 -4.98
CA ALA A 335 30.39 -1.57 -4.55
C ALA A 335 30.72 -0.67 -5.76
N GLY A 336 30.07 0.49 -5.84
CA GLY A 336 30.20 1.42 -6.96
C GLY A 336 29.21 1.17 -8.11
N ALA A 337 28.20 0.31 -7.91
CA ALA A 337 27.09 0.20 -8.83
C ALA A 337 26.26 1.48 -8.87
N ARG A 338 25.49 1.66 -9.95
CA ARG A 338 24.51 2.74 -10.07
C ARG A 338 23.14 2.15 -10.34
N TRP A 339 22.11 2.67 -9.68
CA TRP A 339 20.73 2.29 -9.99
C TRP A 339 19.87 3.50 -10.32
N LEU A 340 18.93 3.30 -11.25
CA LEU A 340 17.83 4.22 -11.54
C LEU A 340 16.54 3.49 -11.16
N PHE A 341 15.73 4.07 -10.29
CA PHE A 341 14.41 3.56 -9.94
C PHE A 341 13.36 4.57 -10.37
N THR A 342 12.31 4.11 -11.05
CA THR A 342 11.21 4.99 -11.45
C THR A 342 9.84 4.38 -11.19
N ALA A 343 8.90 5.25 -10.81
CA ALA A 343 7.48 4.96 -10.73
C ALA A 343 6.69 6.23 -11.06
N GLY A 344 5.67 6.11 -11.92
CA GLY A 344 4.79 7.22 -12.29
C GLY A 344 4.08 7.89 -11.10
N TYR A 345 3.79 7.10 -10.06
CA TYR A 345 3.22 7.56 -8.80
C TYR A 345 4.19 7.28 -7.66
N PHE A 346 4.73 8.32 -7.03
CA PHE A 346 5.72 8.16 -5.98
C PHE A 346 5.12 7.61 -4.69
N ASN A 347 5.03 6.27 -4.58
CA ASN A 347 4.53 5.56 -3.40
C ASN A 347 5.23 4.20 -3.24
N ILE A 348 6.57 4.23 -3.22
CA ILE A 348 7.42 3.04 -3.18
C ILE A 348 7.08 2.19 -1.96
N HIS A 349 7.00 0.87 -2.16
CA HIS A 349 6.87 -0.11 -1.09
C HIS A 349 7.93 0.13 0.02
N PRO A 350 7.57 0.16 1.31
CA PRO A 350 8.49 0.51 2.39
C PRO A 350 9.79 -0.32 2.41
N VAL A 351 9.69 -1.64 2.18
CA VAL A 351 10.86 -2.54 2.09
C VAL A 351 11.78 -2.16 0.92
N LEU A 352 11.24 -1.89 -0.27
CA LEU A 352 12.04 -1.48 -1.42
C LEU A 352 12.72 -0.14 -1.16
N SER A 353 11.97 0.82 -0.60
CA SER A 353 12.52 2.11 -0.19
C SER A 353 13.65 1.97 0.83
N SER A 354 13.51 1.07 1.82
CA SER A 354 14.58 0.79 2.79
C SER A 354 15.81 0.16 2.13
N LEU A 355 15.63 -0.82 1.23
CA LEU A 355 16.74 -1.49 0.55
C LEU A 355 17.47 -0.55 -0.43
N LEU A 356 16.75 0.31 -1.14
CA LEU A 356 17.34 1.36 -1.99
C LEU A 356 18.23 2.29 -1.16
N ILE A 357 17.74 2.78 -0.01
CA ILE A 357 18.52 3.63 0.90
C ILE A 357 19.71 2.87 1.50
N ALA A 358 19.52 1.63 1.90
CA ALA A 358 20.58 0.80 2.47
C ALA A 358 21.69 0.52 1.47
N SER A 359 21.37 0.34 0.19
CA SER A 359 22.34 0.09 -0.88
C SER A 359 23.38 1.20 -1.07
N THR A 360 23.03 2.43 -0.66
CA THR A 360 23.90 3.61 -0.76
C THR A 360 24.43 4.10 0.58
N SER A 361 24.01 3.49 1.70
CA SER A 361 24.38 3.98 3.03
C SER A 361 25.79 3.57 3.42
N THR A 362 26.49 4.48 4.08
CA THR A 362 27.85 4.29 4.62
C THR A 362 27.86 3.93 6.10
N ALA A 363 26.70 3.58 6.69
CA ALA A 363 26.57 3.27 8.11
C ALA A 363 27.15 1.90 8.51
N SER A 364 27.50 1.05 7.54
CA SER A 364 28.36 -0.12 7.73
C SER A 364 29.82 0.36 7.75
N GLU A 365 30.73 -0.32 8.46
CA GLU A 365 32.18 -0.02 8.50
C GLU A 365 32.90 -0.01 7.13
N LYS A 366 32.16 -0.19 6.03
CA LYS A 366 32.61 -0.11 4.64
C LYS A 366 31.94 1.07 3.94
N ALA A 367 32.73 2.03 3.47
CA ALA A 367 32.24 3.13 2.65
C ALA A 367 31.65 2.60 1.34
N SER A 368 30.33 2.68 1.18
CA SER A 368 29.66 2.40 -0.10
C SER A 368 29.86 3.57 -1.06
N THR A 369 30.23 3.28 -2.31
CA THR A 369 30.32 4.26 -3.41
C THR A 369 29.14 4.13 -4.39
N THR A 370 28.15 3.31 -4.05
CA THR A 370 26.95 3.08 -4.86
C THR A 370 26.11 4.34 -4.95
N GLN A 371 25.61 4.64 -6.15
CA GLN A 371 24.77 5.82 -6.40
C GLN A 371 23.38 5.42 -6.87
N GLY A 372 22.38 6.20 -6.46
CA GLY A 372 20.97 5.99 -6.77
C GLY A 372 20.31 7.22 -7.37
N THR A 373 19.48 7.02 -8.38
CA THR A 373 18.55 8.04 -8.86
C THR A 373 17.13 7.53 -8.74
N VAL A 374 16.26 8.31 -8.14
CA VAL A 374 14.82 8.11 -8.12
C VAL A 374 14.19 9.10 -9.07
N LEU A 375 13.41 8.62 -10.04
CA LEU A 375 12.70 9.44 -11.02
C LEU A 375 11.18 9.26 -10.87
N THR A 376 10.45 10.35 -10.70
CA THR A 376 8.99 10.34 -10.57
C THR A 376 8.34 11.44 -11.40
N ALA A 377 7.02 11.36 -11.63
CA ALA A 377 6.26 12.45 -12.21
C ALA A 377 6.29 13.70 -11.30
N SER A 378 6.53 14.87 -11.89
CA SER A 378 6.20 16.15 -11.26
C SER A 378 4.69 16.25 -11.04
N PRO A 379 4.20 17.04 -10.05
CA PRO A 379 2.76 17.22 -9.86
C PRO A 379 2.01 17.65 -11.12
N TRP A 380 2.61 18.49 -11.96
CA TRP A 380 2.02 18.96 -13.22
C TRP A 380 2.05 17.95 -14.37
N ALA A 381 2.89 16.92 -14.27
CA ALA A 381 2.93 15.79 -15.21
C ALA A 381 2.20 14.56 -14.66
N ASN A 382 1.45 14.74 -13.57
CA ASN A 382 0.64 13.68 -12.98
C ASN A 382 -0.75 13.70 -13.61
N GLY A 383 -1.26 12.53 -14.05
CA GLY A 383 -2.59 12.43 -14.66
C GLY A 383 -3.76 12.91 -13.79
N PHE A 384 -3.57 13.10 -12.48
CA PHE A 384 -4.59 13.63 -11.56
C PHE A 384 -4.49 15.12 -11.27
N TYR A 385 -3.52 15.80 -11.86
CA TYR A 385 -3.39 17.24 -11.71
C TYR A 385 -4.61 17.95 -12.26
N GLY A 386 -5.18 18.86 -11.45
CA GLY A 386 -6.41 19.56 -11.78
C GLY A 386 -7.67 18.68 -11.80
N SER A 387 -7.58 17.39 -11.48
CA SER A 387 -8.77 16.53 -11.38
C SER A 387 -9.68 16.99 -10.25
N PRO A 388 -11.01 17.06 -10.44
CA PRO A 388 -11.92 17.51 -9.40
C PRO A 388 -12.06 16.48 -8.26
N GLY A 389 -12.41 16.98 -7.08
CA GLY A 389 -12.60 16.15 -5.88
C GLY A 389 -11.28 15.68 -5.25
N VAL A 390 -11.34 14.57 -4.50
CA VAL A 390 -10.21 14.01 -3.75
C VAL A 390 -9.05 13.61 -4.66
N SER A 391 -9.35 13.21 -5.90
CA SER A 391 -8.31 12.84 -6.86
C SER A 391 -7.33 13.99 -7.18
N GLY A 392 -7.79 15.25 -7.20
CA GLY A 392 -6.92 16.41 -7.35
C GLY A 392 -5.88 16.60 -6.24
N MET A 393 -6.04 15.89 -5.09
CA MET A 393 -5.11 15.93 -3.97
C MET A 393 -3.90 15.00 -4.15
N LEU A 394 -3.97 14.04 -5.07
CA LEU A 394 -2.95 13.00 -5.22
C LEU A 394 -1.59 13.52 -5.65
N PRO A 395 -1.47 14.49 -6.60
CA PRO A 395 -0.17 15.07 -6.92
C PRO A 395 0.53 15.68 -5.69
N ALA A 396 -0.26 16.31 -4.81
CA ALA A 396 0.24 16.84 -3.55
C ALA A 396 0.56 15.72 -2.53
N ALA A 397 -0.19 14.62 -2.51
CA ALA A 397 0.11 13.46 -1.68
C ALA A 397 1.43 12.80 -2.08
N TYR A 398 1.70 12.66 -3.39
CA TYR A 398 2.99 12.17 -3.89
C TYR A 398 4.12 13.15 -3.59
N THR A 399 3.89 14.46 -3.69
CA THR A 399 4.86 15.47 -3.23
C THR A 399 5.22 15.27 -1.75
N HIS A 400 4.22 14.98 -0.90
CA HIS A 400 4.47 14.69 0.51
C HIS A 400 5.28 13.41 0.71
N LEU A 401 4.98 12.34 -0.01
CA LEU A 401 5.75 11.10 0.04
C LEU A 401 7.19 11.29 -0.44
N SER A 402 7.40 12.08 -1.50
CA SER A 402 8.72 12.47 -1.99
C SER A 402 9.54 13.18 -0.92
N ALA A 403 8.94 14.14 -0.21
CA ALA A 403 9.59 14.85 0.88
C ALA A 403 10.02 13.89 2.00
N ARG A 404 9.15 12.94 2.36
CA ARG A 404 9.45 11.94 3.39
C ARG A 404 10.51 10.94 2.98
N PHE A 405 10.57 10.58 1.71
CA PHE A 405 11.67 9.78 1.19
C PHE A 405 13.00 10.53 1.32
N LEU A 406 13.05 11.82 0.94
CA LEU A 406 14.23 12.66 1.15
C LEU A 406 14.61 12.79 2.63
N ASP A 407 13.64 12.90 3.54
CA ASP A 407 13.91 12.90 4.98
C ASP A 407 14.57 11.59 5.44
N ARG A 408 14.12 10.44 4.91
CA ARG A 408 14.74 9.12 5.20
C ARG A 408 16.13 8.97 4.59
N VAL A 409 16.35 9.48 3.38
CA VAL A 409 17.67 9.53 2.73
C VAL A 409 18.64 10.35 3.58
N ALA A 410 18.20 11.52 4.05
CA ALA A 410 19.00 12.38 4.92
C ALA A 410 19.30 11.71 6.28
N ALA A 411 18.31 11.06 6.90
CA ALA A 411 18.50 10.33 8.15
C ALA A 411 19.50 9.17 8.01
N ALA A 412 19.58 8.55 6.84
CA ALA A 412 20.54 7.49 6.52
C ALA A 412 21.90 8.01 6.02
N GLN A 413 22.14 9.33 6.07
CA GLN A 413 23.34 10.01 5.58
C GLN A 413 23.65 9.74 4.10
N ALA A 414 22.62 9.45 3.30
CA ALA A 414 22.74 9.06 1.90
C ALA A 414 22.49 10.21 0.90
N THR A 415 22.39 11.46 1.37
CA THR A 415 22.03 12.62 0.54
C THR A 415 22.98 12.87 -0.64
N ASN A 416 24.26 12.52 -0.48
CA ASN A 416 25.27 12.67 -1.55
C ASN A 416 25.25 11.49 -2.55
N PHE A 417 24.50 10.44 -2.26
CA PHE A 417 24.49 9.20 -3.03
C PHE A 417 23.13 8.93 -3.69
N ILE A 418 22.04 9.48 -3.15
CA ILE A 418 20.69 9.35 -3.73
C ILE A 418 20.17 10.70 -4.21
N GLN A 419 19.82 10.77 -5.49
CA GLN A 419 19.16 11.91 -6.11
C GLN A 419 17.67 11.61 -6.34
N LEU A 420 16.80 12.57 -6.05
CA LEU A 420 15.40 12.57 -6.50
C LEU A 420 15.25 13.53 -7.69
N LYS A 421 14.64 13.05 -8.77
CA LYS A 421 14.29 13.83 -9.96
C LYS A 421 12.78 13.78 -10.22
N GLU A 422 12.24 14.91 -10.67
CA GLU A 422 10.87 15.02 -11.17
C GLU A 422 10.86 15.26 -12.67
N TRP A 423 10.12 14.43 -13.39
CA TRP A 423 9.86 14.57 -14.81
C TRP A 423 8.72 15.54 -15.09
N ARG A 424 8.90 16.47 -16.03
CA ARG A 424 7.85 17.39 -16.49
C ARG A 424 8.11 17.91 -17.90
N ARG A 425 7.24 17.53 -18.83
CA ARG A 425 7.06 18.20 -20.12
C ARG A 425 5.70 18.87 -20.20
N GLY A 426 5.67 20.19 -20.07
CA GLY A 426 4.43 20.97 -20.02
C GLY A 426 3.60 20.74 -18.74
N THR A 427 2.29 20.91 -18.84
CA THR A 427 1.32 20.67 -17.76
C THR A 427 0.16 19.87 -18.33
N VAL A 428 -0.26 18.80 -17.66
CA VAL A 428 -1.40 18.02 -18.16
C VAL A 428 -2.64 18.90 -18.33
N GLY A 429 -3.38 18.67 -19.42
CA GLY A 429 -4.55 19.45 -19.79
C GLY A 429 -4.26 20.76 -20.54
N THR A 430 -2.99 21.12 -20.73
CA THR A 430 -2.58 22.21 -21.64
C THR A 430 -2.05 21.66 -22.97
N PRO A 431 -2.03 22.46 -24.05
CA PRO A 431 -1.29 22.11 -25.27
C PRO A 431 0.15 21.68 -24.95
N ASP A 432 0.63 20.64 -25.63
CA ASP A 432 1.95 20.02 -25.43
C ASP A 432 2.24 19.51 -24.01
N GLY A 433 1.20 19.38 -23.18
CA GLY A 433 1.28 18.82 -21.84
C GLY A 433 1.30 17.30 -21.86
N TRP A 434 2.35 16.71 -21.28
CA TRP A 434 2.50 15.26 -21.17
C TRP A 434 2.36 14.79 -19.73
N THR A 435 1.98 13.52 -19.57
CA THR A 435 1.99 12.83 -18.28
C THR A 435 3.09 11.77 -18.22
N TYR A 436 3.61 11.52 -17.02
CA TYR A 436 4.66 10.53 -16.79
C TYR A 436 4.12 9.31 -16.03
N HIS A 437 4.36 8.13 -16.59
CA HIS A 437 3.85 6.87 -16.06
C HIS A 437 4.82 5.69 -16.17
N ALA A 438 6.07 5.92 -16.57
CA ALA A 438 7.07 4.86 -16.62
C ALA A 438 7.34 4.25 -15.23
N LYS A 439 7.62 2.94 -15.21
CA LYS A 439 8.03 2.18 -14.01
C LYS A 439 9.20 1.28 -14.34
N GLY A 440 10.08 1.08 -13.38
CA GLY A 440 11.19 0.16 -13.54
C GLY A 440 12.36 0.42 -12.61
N LEU A 441 13.32 -0.50 -12.69
CA LEU A 441 14.60 -0.44 -12.00
C LEU A 441 15.68 -0.82 -12.99
N TRP A 442 16.72 -0.01 -13.11
CA TRP A 442 17.94 -0.33 -13.86
C TRP A 442 19.11 -0.42 -12.90
N ILE A 443 20.04 -1.33 -13.20
CA ILE A 443 21.30 -1.46 -12.46
C ILE A 443 22.44 -1.46 -13.47
N THR A 444 23.35 -0.51 -13.29
CA THR A 444 24.65 -0.48 -13.93
C THR A 444 25.67 -1.05 -12.95
N LEU A 445 26.36 -2.12 -13.34
CA LEU A 445 27.32 -2.78 -12.46
C LEU A 445 28.57 -1.90 -12.29
N PRO A 446 29.41 -2.15 -11.26
CA PRO A 446 30.63 -1.39 -11.08
C PRO A 446 31.51 -1.42 -12.32
N ARG A 447 32.07 -0.26 -12.68
CA ARG A 447 32.95 -0.05 -13.85
C ARG A 447 32.25 -0.21 -15.22
N GLU A 448 30.92 -0.27 -15.25
CA GLU A 448 30.15 -0.22 -16.49
C GLU A 448 29.59 1.19 -16.76
N GLU A 449 29.52 1.54 -18.04
CA GLU A 449 28.97 2.81 -18.49
C GLU A 449 27.43 2.77 -18.53
N HIS A 450 26.88 1.63 -18.93
CA HIS A 450 25.45 1.46 -19.21
C HIS A 450 24.82 0.31 -18.40
N PRO A 451 23.49 0.32 -18.18
CA PRO A 451 22.82 -0.69 -17.38
C PRO A 451 22.95 -2.11 -17.95
N SER A 452 23.34 -3.06 -17.10
CA SER A 452 23.35 -4.50 -17.40
C SER A 452 22.08 -5.21 -17.00
N LEU A 453 21.19 -4.52 -16.27
CA LEU A 453 19.96 -5.11 -15.76
C LEU A 453 18.84 -4.09 -15.80
N THR A 454 17.63 -4.53 -16.20
CA THR A 454 16.41 -3.73 -16.08
C THR A 454 15.18 -4.57 -15.78
N PHE A 455 14.26 -4.04 -14.97
CA PHE A 455 12.90 -4.54 -14.85
C PHE A 455 11.96 -3.72 -15.72
N VAL A 456 11.14 -4.36 -16.56
CA VAL A 456 10.08 -3.75 -17.37
C VAL A 456 8.77 -4.48 -17.15
N GLY A 457 7.65 -3.77 -16.97
CA GLY A 457 6.36 -4.41 -16.72
C GLY A 457 5.32 -3.46 -16.13
N SER A 458 4.28 -4.05 -15.56
CA SER A 458 3.10 -3.31 -15.11
C SER A 458 3.18 -2.75 -13.68
N SER A 459 4.08 -3.30 -12.86
CA SER A 459 4.17 -2.99 -11.43
C SER A 459 4.53 -1.54 -11.15
N ASN A 460 3.79 -0.92 -10.23
CA ASN A 460 4.11 0.40 -9.71
C ASN A 460 5.07 0.34 -8.51
N TYR A 461 5.53 -0.87 -8.13
CA TYR A 461 6.41 -1.11 -6.98
C TYR A 461 5.83 -0.58 -5.65
N THR A 462 4.49 -0.54 -5.54
CA THR A 462 3.77 -0.08 -4.36
C THR A 462 3.31 -1.24 -3.49
N LYS A 463 2.85 -0.96 -2.27
CA LYS A 463 2.15 -1.97 -1.45
C LYS A 463 1.00 -2.64 -2.20
N ARG A 464 0.23 -1.86 -2.97
CA ARG A 464 -0.91 -2.34 -3.75
C ARG A 464 -0.50 -3.36 -4.82
N SER A 465 0.55 -3.06 -5.60
CA SER A 465 1.07 -3.98 -6.62
C SER A 465 1.46 -5.32 -6.01
N TYR A 466 2.02 -5.32 -4.80
CA TYR A 466 2.47 -6.54 -4.09
C TYR A 466 1.43 -7.19 -3.18
N SER A 467 0.19 -6.70 -3.12
CA SER A 467 -0.83 -7.25 -2.21
C SER A 467 -2.22 -7.43 -2.80
N LEU A 468 -2.58 -6.65 -3.83
CA LEU A 468 -3.96 -6.55 -4.31
C LEU A 468 -4.09 -6.74 -5.82
N ASP A 469 -3.11 -6.37 -6.64
CA ASP A 469 -3.24 -6.42 -8.10
C ASP A 469 -2.54 -7.65 -8.69
N LEU A 470 -2.92 -7.99 -9.93
CA LEU A 470 -2.21 -8.95 -10.76
C LEU A 470 -1.22 -8.21 -11.65
N GLU A 471 0.07 -8.36 -11.38
CA GLU A 471 1.15 -7.69 -12.13
C GLU A 471 2.02 -8.71 -12.84
N VAL A 472 2.56 -8.34 -14.01
CA VAL A 472 3.53 -9.16 -14.74
C VAL A 472 4.57 -8.24 -15.37
N GLY A 473 5.79 -8.73 -15.46
CA GLY A 473 6.89 -8.06 -16.14
C GLY A 473 7.98 -9.03 -16.57
N ALA A 474 9.09 -8.46 -17.01
CA ALA A 474 10.32 -9.14 -17.36
C ALA A 474 11.49 -8.44 -16.69
N LEU A 475 12.43 -9.25 -16.21
CA LEU A 475 13.74 -8.81 -15.78
C LEU A 475 14.75 -9.22 -16.84
N VAL A 476 15.38 -8.23 -17.47
CA VAL A 476 16.41 -8.43 -18.50
C VAL A 476 17.78 -8.29 -17.84
N VAL A 477 18.65 -9.27 -18.03
CA VAL A 477 20.05 -9.28 -17.58
C VAL A 477 20.93 -9.53 -18.79
N THR A 478 21.89 -8.65 -19.06
CA THR A 478 22.70 -8.72 -20.28
C THR A 478 24.17 -8.39 -20.03
N ASN A 479 25.06 -9.09 -20.72
CA ASN A 479 26.45 -8.66 -20.88
C ASN A 479 26.74 -8.09 -22.29
N ASP A 480 25.72 -8.02 -23.16
CA ASP A 480 25.79 -7.51 -24.53
C ASP A 480 25.95 -5.99 -24.55
N GLN A 481 26.94 -5.47 -25.28
CA GLN A 481 27.22 -4.03 -25.27
C GLN A 481 26.14 -3.22 -26.01
N ASP A 482 25.62 -3.71 -27.13
CA ASP A 482 24.60 -3.00 -27.90
C ASP A 482 23.30 -2.87 -27.10
N LEU A 483 22.89 -3.93 -26.40
CA LEU A 483 21.71 -3.87 -25.53
C LEU A 483 21.95 -2.98 -24.31
N LYS A 484 23.14 -3.01 -23.71
CA LYS A 484 23.50 -2.08 -22.63
C LYS A 484 23.39 -0.63 -23.11
N GLU A 485 23.94 -0.29 -24.26
CA GLU A 485 23.81 1.05 -24.85
C GLU A 485 22.35 1.45 -25.08
N LYS A 486 21.52 0.54 -25.62
CA LYS A 486 20.07 0.78 -25.78
C LYS A 486 19.37 1.05 -24.43
N LEU A 487 19.71 0.28 -23.39
CA LEU A 487 19.22 0.53 -22.03
C LEU A 487 19.73 1.86 -21.47
N GLY A 488 20.98 2.23 -21.77
CA GLY A 488 21.56 3.53 -21.45
C GLY A 488 20.75 4.67 -22.07
N LYS A 489 20.48 4.60 -23.38
CA LYS A 489 19.63 5.55 -24.11
C LYS A 489 18.22 5.63 -23.51
N GLU A 490 17.64 4.49 -23.13
CA GLU A 490 16.35 4.46 -22.43
C GLU A 490 16.39 5.27 -21.12
N THR A 491 17.42 5.06 -20.30
CA THR A 491 17.54 5.83 -19.05
C THR A 491 17.80 7.32 -19.29
N GLN A 492 18.47 7.68 -20.39
CA GLN A 492 18.76 9.07 -20.74
C GLN A 492 17.49 9.80 -21.17
N TRP A 493 16.73 9.27 -22.14
CA TRP A 493 15.49 9.92 -22.60
C TRP A 493 14.44 10.04 -21.49
N LEU A 494 14.40 9.08 -20.55
CA LEU A 494 13.44 9.13 -19.45
C LEU A 494 13.76 10.29 -18.50
N GLN A 495 15.00 10.78 -18.53
CA GLN A 495 15.47 11.87 -17.70
C GLN A 495 15.59 13.21 -18.44
N GLU A 496 15.37 13.27 -19.76
CA GLU A 496 15.52 14.49 -20.57
C GLU A 496 14.71 15.66 -20.01
N ASP A 497 13.41 15.44 -19.77
CA ASP A 497 12.51 16.44 -19.19
C ASP A 497 12.48 16.42 -17.65
N SER A 498 13.53 15.87 -17.01
CA SER A 498 13.59 15.75 -15.56
C SER A 498 14.52 16.77 -14.90
N LYS A 499 14.16 17.21 -13.70
CA LYS A 499 14.97 18.11 -12.87
C LYS A 499 15.21 17.51 -11.50
N GLN A 500 16.41 17.71 -10.96
CA GLN A 500 16.70 17.38 -9.57
C GLN A 500 15.82 18.21 -8.64
N ILE A 501 15.29 17.56 -7.61
CA ILE A 501 14.44 18.18 -6.61
C ILE A 501 15.11 18.08 -5.24
N SER A 502 15.31 19.23 -4.61
CA SER A 502 15.77 19.31 -3.22
C SER A 502 14.58 19.32 -2.25
N ARG A 503 14.89 19.17 -0.95
CA ARG A 503 13.90 19.32 0.12
C ARG A 503 13.27 20.71 0.11
N ASP A 504 14.05 21.74 -0.20
CA ASP A 504 13.58 23.13 -0.22
C ASP A 504 12.65 23.41 -1.40
N ASP A 505 12.90 22.77 -2.55
CA ASP A 505 12.01 22.87 -3.71
C ASP A 505 10.60 22.32 -3.41
N LEU A 506 10.51 21.25 -2.62
CA LEU A 506 9.24 20.68 -2.17
C LEU A 506 8.50 21.57 -1.14
N MET A 507 9.18 22.55 -0.53
CA MET A 507 8.61 23.46 0.47
C MET A 507 8.15 24.82 -0.10
N ARG A 508 8.39 25.09 -1.38
CA ARG A 508 7.95 26.32 -2.09
C ARG A 508 6.43 26.46 -2.02
N THR A 509 5.91 27.70 -1.97
CA THR A 509 4.49 28.00 -1.76
C THR A 509 3.57 27.30 -2.76
N GLU A 510 3.95 27.26 -4.04
CA GLU A 510 3.24 26.57 -5.13
C GLU A 510 3.27 25.02 -5.01
N ARG A 511 4.19 24.48 -4.21
CA ARG A 511 4.39 23.05 -3.94
C ARG A 511 3.89 22.64 -2.56
N ARG A 512 3.53 23.61 -1.70
CA ARG A 512 3.13 23.34 -0.32
C ARG A 512 1.90 22.47 -0.30
N VAL A 513 2.11 21.25 0.17
CA VAL A 513 1.05 20.27 0.39
C VAL A 513 0.10 20.83 1.45
N GLY A 514 -1.12 21.17 1.03
CA GLY A 514 -2.15 21.67 1.91
C GLY A 514 -2.41 20.72 3.09
N TRP A 515 -2.79 21.27 4.24
CA TRP A 515 -2.95 20.50 5.48
C TRP A 515 -3.93 19.33 5.35
N LYS A 516 -4.99 19.49 4.53
CA LYS A 516 -5.97 18.42 4.23
C LYS A 516 -5.30 17.18 3.60
N VAL A 517 -4.32 17.40 2.71
CA VAL A 517 -3.57 16.32 2.04
C VAL A 517 -2.61 15.65 3.02
N ARG A 518 -1.91 16.44 3.85
CA ARG A 518 -1.02 15.91 4.90
C ARG A 518 -1.78 15.07 5.94
N LEU A 519 -2.96 15.53 6.34
CA LEU A 519 -3.82 14.81 7.28
C LEU A 519 -4.36 13.50 6.66
N ALA A 520 -4.87 13.54 5.42
CA ALA A 520 -5.31 12.35 4.70
C ALA A 520 -4.17 11.31 4.59
N MET A 521 -2.96 11.77 4.27
CA MET A 521 -1.75 10.95 4.19
C MET A 521 -1.32 10.35 5.52
N TRP A 522 -1.41 11.12 6.61
CA TRP A 522 -1.10 10.65 7.95
C TRP A 522 -2.12 9.60 8.43
N ILE A 523 -3.41 9.78 8.12
CA ILE A 523 -4.46 8.79 8.40
C ILE A 523 -4.17 7.49 7.64
N VAL A 524 -3.81 7.57 6.36
CA VAL A 524 -3.40 6.41 5.56
C VAL A 524 -2.28 5.67 6.23
N GLU A 525 -1.21 6.39 6.57
CA GLU A 525 -0.02 5.79 7.10
C GLU A 525 -0.29 5.12 8.45
N LYS A 526 -1.03 5.75 9.36
CA LYS A 526 -1.34 5.16 10.66
C LYS A 526 -2.24 3.94 10.56
N VAL A 527 -3.04 3.83 9.51
CA VAL A 527 -3.77 2.59 9.21
C VAL A 527 -2.87 1.55 8.54
N ALA A 528 -1.95 1.96 7.67
CA ALA A 528 -1.04 1.06 6.96
C ALA A 528 0.12 0.54 7.83
N SER A 529 0.60 1.31 8.81
CA SER A 529 1.69 0.98 9.74
C SER A 529 1.27 0.03 10.87
N ARG A 530 -0.04 -0.20 11.03
CA ARG A 530 -0.60 -1.27 11.88
C ARG A 530 -0.38 -2.69 11.33
N TYR A 531 0.29 -2.80 10.18
CA TYR A 531 0.62 -4.07 9.52
C TYR A 531 2.12 -4.30 9.49
N HIS A 532 2.71 -4.61 10.64
CA HIS A 532 3.96 -5.38 10.69
C HIS A 532 3.58 -6.86 10.53
N TYR A 533 4.11 -7.54 9.51
CA TYR A 533 4.08 -9.00 9.45
C TYR A 533 5.16 -9.53 10.41
N PRO A 534 4.82 -10.38 11.39
CA PRO A 534 5.74 -11.43 11.78
C PRO A 534 5.79 -12.45 10.64
N THR A 535 6.99 -12.88 10.28
CA THR A 535 7.18 -14.10 9.50
C THR A 535 6.58 -15.27 10.27
N THR A 536 5.69 -16.01 9.61
CA THR A 536 5.04 -17.29 9.99
C THR A 536 3.75 -17.26 10.84
N ARG A 537 2.79 -18.07 10.33
CA ARG A 537 1.50 -18.56 10.85
C ARG A 537 0.24 -17.69 10.77
N GLU A 538 -0.85 -18.43 10.55
CA GLU A 538 -2.12 -18.11 9.92
C GLU A 538 -3.14 -17.34 10.78
N SER A 539 -4.13 -16.81 10.06
CA SER A 539 -5.45 -16.32 10.49
C SER A 539 -5.52 -14.87 10.99
N GLU A 540 -6.03 -13.96 10.13
CA GLU A 540 -6.84 -12.81 10.56
C GLU A 540 -7.68 -12.21 9.41
N SER A 541 -8.81 -11.57 9.78
CA SER A 541 -9.93 -11.26 8.88
C SER A 541 -9.72 -10.05 7.93
N PRO A 542 -10.32 -10.04 6.71
CA PRO A 542 -9.99 -9.08 5.64
C PRO A 542 -10.45 -7.62 5.86
N LYS A 543 -11.30 -7.34 6.87
CA LYS A 543 -11.95 -6.03 7.03
C LYS A 543 -11.01 -4.90 7.45
N ARG A 544 -9.87 -5.21 8.07
CA ARG A 544 -8.99 -4.19 8.67
C ARG A 544 -7.94 -3.64 7.68
N ARG A 545 -7.63 -4.35 6.58
CA ARG A 545 -6.52 -4.07 5.65
C ARG A 545 -6.69 -2.77 4.81
N LEU A 546 -7.93 -2.25 4.71
CA LEU A 546 -8.37 -1.42 3.59
C LEU A 546 -8.32 0.11 3.79
N LEU A 547 -8.44 0.63 5.01
CA LEU A 547 -8.60 2.09 5.20
C LEU A 547 -7.32 2.87 4.87
N GLY A 548 -6.14 2.26 5.05
CA GLY A 548 -4.85 2.87 4.74
C GLY A 548 -4.53 2.85 3.25
N GLU A 549 -4.94 1.81 2.53
CA GLU A 549 -4.69 1.67 1.09
C GLU A 549 -5.69 2.48 0.23
N TRP A 550 -6.77 2.96 0.85
CA TRP A 550 -7.84 3.73 0.20
C TRP A 550 -7.47 5.18 -0.13
N LEU A 551 -6.84 5.97 0.77
CA LEU A 551 -6.60 7.40 0.48
C LEU A 551 -5.38 7.70 -0.43
N MET A 552 -4.72 6.66 -0.97
CA MET A 552 -3.52 6.82 -1.82
C MET A 552 -3.69 6.40 -3.26
N LYS A 553 -4.94 6.09 -3.66
CA LYS A 553 -5.21 5.63 -5.02
C LYS A 553 -5.49 6.78 -5.98
N PRO A 554 -4.80 6.76 -7.14
CA PRO A 554 -4.95 7.78 -8.14
C PRO A 554 -6.39 7.94 -8.70
N GLU A 555 -7.09 6.83 -8.95
CA GLU A 555 -8.38 6.85 -9.68
C GLU A 555 -9.65 6.97 -8.82
N ALA A 556 -9.51 7.35 -7.54
CA ALA A 556 -10.64 7.50 -6.62
C ALA A 556 -11.45 8.80 -6.87
N THR A 557 -12.47 8.67 -7.71
CA THR A 557 -13.80 9.32 -7.58
C THR A 557 -13.92 10.84 -7.83
N GLN A 558 -14.39 11.19 -9.03
CA GLN A 558 -15.41 12.22 -9.20
C GLN A 558 -16.74 11.67 -8.67
N LEU A 559 -17.20 12.23 -7.55
CA LEU A 559 -18.62 12.48 -7.33
C LEU A 559 -18.97 13.71 -8.18
N LYS A 560 -19.88 13.59 -9.15
CA LYS A 560 -20.83 14.70 -9.31
C LYS A 560 -21.53 14.80 -7.97
N ALA A 561 -21.68 16.01 -7.44
CA ALA A 561 -22.57 16.31 -6.34
C ALA A 561 -24.01 15.99 -6.77
N GLY A 562 -24.34 14.71 -6.91
CA GLY A 562 -25.69 14.24 -6.70
C GLY A 562 -25.90 14.36 -5.21
N ARG A 563 -26.86 15.21 -4.84
CA ARG A 563 -27.34 15.42 -3.46
C ARG A 563 -27.15 14.15 -2.63
N ILE A 564 -26.10 14.13 -1.81
CA ILE A 564 -26.06 13.23 -0.67
C ILE A 564 -27.21 13.75 0.18
N HIS A 565 -28.28 12.97 0.29
CA HIS A 565 -29.30 13.25 1.27
C HIS A 565 -28.60 13.33 2.63
N LEU A 566 -28.55 14.56 3.14
CA LEU A 566 -28.28 14.86 4.53
C LEU A 566 -29.27 14.01 5.36
N PHE A 567 -28.76 13.11 6.18
CA PHE A 567 -29.55 12.50 7.24
C PHE A 567 -29.23 13.23 8.54
N VAL A 568 -29.98 14.31 8.78
CA VAL A 568 -30.38 14.70 10.13
C VAL A 568 -31.79 14.14 10.27
N GLU A 569 -31.95 12.93 10.82
CA GLU A 569 -33.26 12.52 11.33
C GLU A 569 -33.49 13.31 12.63
N MET A 570 -34.24 14.40 12.53
CA MET A 570 -34.96 14.95 13.67
C MET A 570 -36.43 14.73 13.39
N SER A 571 -37.12 14.12 14.35
CA SER A 571 -38.55 13.93 14.28
C SER A 571 -39.26 15.27 14.16
N GLU A 572 -40.07 15.40 13.10
CA GLU A 572 -41.21 16.29 12.95
C GLU A 572 -41.19 17.61 13.75
N SER A 573 -40.55 18.62 13.19
CA SER A 573 -41.05 20.01 13.13
C SER A 573 -40.01 20.84 12.37
N GLY A 574 -40.47 21.77 11.53
CA GLY A 574 -39.63 22.58 10.61
C GLY A 574 -38.69 23.58 11.30
N LEU A 575 -37.80 23.10 12.17
CA LEU A 575 -36.76 23.89 12.81
C LEU A 575 -35.51 23.92 11.92
N ASN A 576 -35.09 25.12 11.56
CA ASN A 576 -33.80 25.35 10.94
C ASN A 576 -32.70 25.01 11.98
N LEU A 577 -32.10 23.82 11.86
CA LEU A 577 -31.07 23.33 12.78
C LEU A 577 -29.88 24.29 12.90
N GLN A 578 -29.51 24.95 11.81
CA GLN A 578 -28.48 25.99 11.85
C GLN A 578 -28.92 27.12 12.79
N ALA A 579 -30.17 27.59 12.71
CA ALA A 579 -30.67 28.65 13.59
C ALA A 579 -30.67 28.20 15.06
N VAL A 580 -31.12 26.97 15.34
CA VAL A 580 -31.15 26.42 16.70
C VAL A 580 -29.75 26.25 17.29
N LEU A 581 -28.78 25.74 16.52
CA LEU A 581 -27.41 25.59 16.98
C LEU A 581 -26.70 26.95 17.09
N SER A 582 -26.97 27.87 16.17
CA SER A 582 -26.42 29.22 16.19
C SER A 582 -26.89 30.02 17.39
N SER A 583 -28.10 29.74 17.91
CA SER A 583 -28.64 30.40 19.09
C SER A 583 -28.01 29.91 20.40
N LYS A 584 -27.32 28.75 20.41
CA LYS A 584 -26.68 28.22 21.63
C LYS A 584 -25.43 29.02 21.97
N THR A 585 -25.21 29.30 23.25
CA THR A 585 -23.98 29.94 23.74
C THR A 585 -22.96 28.91 24.22
N TRP A 586 -23.42 27.72 24.63
CA TRP A 586 -22.60 26.62 25.11
C TRP A 586 -22.64 25.40 24.19
N PHE A 587 -21.46 24.86 23.89
CA PHE A 587 -21.26 23.61 23.17
C PHE A 587 -20.57 22.61 24.09
N GLY A 588 -21.35 21.64 24.54
CA GLY A 588 -20.92 20.58 25.42
C GLY A 588 -20.50 19.33 24.66
N PHE A 589 -19.42 18.68 25.10
CA PHE A 589 -18.95 17.44 24.49
C PHE A 589 -18.64 16.39 25.55
N ASP A 590 -18.95 15.14 25.25
CA ASP A 590 -18.23 14.02 25.83
C ASP A 590 -16.78 14.00 25.27
N LEU A 591 -15.86 13.39 26.01
CA LEU A 591 -14.45 13.33 25.60
C LEU A 591 -14.12 12.00 24.91
N ASP A 592 -14.24 10.90 25.64
CA ASP A 592 -13.78 9.58 25.24
C ASP A 592 -14.67 8.99 24.14
N ASP A 593 -14.08 8.77 22.95
CA ASP A 593 -14.76 8.31 21.73
C ASP A 593 -15.73 9.31 21.07
N THR A 594 -15.80 10.52 21.61
CA THR A 594 -16.52 11.66 21.03
C THR A 594 -15.57 12.68 20.41
N LEU A 595 -14.60 13.22 21.18
CA LEU A 595 -13.58 14.14 20.65
C LEU A 595 -12.27 13.42 20.28
N HIS A 596 -12.02 12.23 20.82
CA HIS A 596 -10.82 11.43 20.52
C HIS A 596 -11.08 9.92 20.62
N GLU A 597 -10.22 9.08 20.04
CA GLU A 597 -10.40 7.62 19.91
C GLU A 597 -9.91 6.84 21.16
N PHE A 598 -10.54 7.06 22.33
CA PHE A 598 -10.09 6.48 23.60
C PHE A 598 -10.10 4.94 23.60
N ARG A 599 -11.22 4.29 23.26
CA ARG A 599 -11.32 2.81 23.27
C ARG A 599 -10.23 2.18 22.40
N LYS A 600 -9.92 2.79 21.26
CA LYS A 600 -8.88 2.35 20.34
C LYS A 600 -7.48 2.48 20.94
N ALA A 601 -7.16 3.63 21.55
CA ALA A 601 -5.87 3.88 22.18
C ALA A 601 -5.65 3.00 23.41
N SER A 602 -6.67 2.89 24.27
CA SER A 602 -6.71 2.05 25.47
C SER A 602 -6.55 0.56 25.13
N SER A 603 -7.26 0.06 24.11
CA SER A 603 -7.14 -1.35 23.68
C SER A 603 -5.74 -1.71 23.21
N GLN A 604 -5.05 -0.81 22.48
CA GLN A 604 -3.68 -1.03 22.05
C GLN A 604 -2.71 -0.99 23.25
N ALA A 605 -2.91 -0.07 24.19
CA ALA A 605 -2.10 0.02 25.39
C ALA A 605 -2.22 -1.23 26.27
N SER A 606 -3.42 -1.77 26.43
CA SER A 606 -3.65 -3.05 27.11
C SER A 606 -2.98 -4.21 26.37
N LEU A 607 -3.06 -4.26 25.03
CA LEU A 607 -2.42 -5.32 24.24
C LEU A 607 -0.91 -5.37 24.45
N ASN A 608 -0.23 -4.22 24.42
CA ASN A 608 1.21 -4.16 24.67
C ASN A 608 1.58 -4.67 26.07
N VAL A 609 0.73 -4.40 27.08
CA VAL A 609 0.90 -4.98 28.42
C VAL A 609 0.73 -6.50 28.38
N PHE A 610 -0.28 -7.01 27.68
CA PHE A 610 -0.51 -8.45 27.56
C PHE A 610 0.64 -9.17 26.86
N GLU A 611 1.23 -8.56 25.82
CA GLU A 611 2.41 -9.12 25.14
C GLU A 611 3.63 -9.23 26.06
N VAL A 612 3.81 -8.25 26.95
CA VAL A 612 4.88 -8.27 27.96
C VAL A 612 4.64 -9.37 28.99
N ILE A 613 3.41 -9.50 29.49
CA ILE A 613 3.02 -10.58 30.41
C ILE A 613 3.17 -11.94 29.71
N SER A 614 2.73 -12.05 28.45
CA SER A 614 2.82 -13.26 27.64
C SER A 614 4.26 -13.70 27.43
N SER A 615 5.14 -12.78 27.03
CA SER A 615 6.56 -13.04 26.82
C SER A 615 7.27 -13.46 28.10
N LYS A 616 6.94 -12.82 29.24
CA LYS A 616 7.59 -13.10 30.52
C LYS A 616 7.08 -14.39 31.20
N TYR A 617 5.77 -14.65 31.15
CA TYR A 617 5.14 -15.72 31.93
C TYR A 617 4.51 -16.83 31.08
N GLY A 618 4.70 -16.82 29.75
CA GLY A 618 4.23 -17.87 28.84
C GLY A 618 2.70 -17.96 28.68
N LYS A 619 1.96 -16.93 29.08
CA LYS A 619 0.49 -16.88 28.98
C LYS A 619 0.05 -16.53 27.55
N GLN A 620 -1.08 -17.06 27.10
CA GLN A 620 -1.65 -16.67 25.81
C GLN A 620 -2.26 -15.25 25.88
N VAL A 621 -1.96 -14.40 24.90
CA VAL A 621 -2.46 -13.02 24.84
C VAL A 621 -3.99 -12.96 24.79
N ASP A 622 -4.64 -13.90 24.09
CA ASP A 622 -6.10 -13.93 23.99
C ASP A 622 -6.77 -14.28 25.32
N HIS A 623 -6.16 -15.15 26.12
CA HIS A 623 -6.59 -15.46 27.49
C HIS A 623 -6.49 -14.22 28.40
N LEU A 624 -5.33 -13.54 28.38
CA LEU A 624 -5.13 -12.30 29.15
C LEU A 624 -6.14 -11.21 28.73
N ARG A 625 -6.42 -11.10 27.43
CA ARG A 625 -7.42 -10.16 26.89
C ARG A 625 -8.82 -10.47 27.40
N ALA A 626 -9.25 -11.74 27.34
CA ALA A 626 -10.56 -12.17 27.81
C ALA A 626 -10.73 -11.88 29.31
N ARG A 627 -9.72 -12.25 30.12
CA ARG A 627 -9.75 -12.01 31.56
C ARG A 627 -9.75 -10.52 31.92
N TYR A 628 -8.96 -9.71 31.23
CA TYR A 628 -8.95 -8.26 31.44
C TYR A 628 -10.30 -7.61 31.09
N GLN A 629 -11.03 -8.12 30.10
CA GLN A 629 -12.38 -7.64 29.77
C GLN A 629 -13.38 -7.90 30.90
N GLU A 630 -13.28 -9.04 31.60
CA GLU A 630 -14.11 -9.33 32.78
C GLU A 630 -13.79 -8.36 33.91
N ILE A 631 -12.51 -8.16 34.21
CA ILE A 631 -12.04 -7.23 35.24
C ILE A 631 -12.49 -5.79 34.93
N LEU A 632 -12.47 -5.37 33.65
CA LEU A 632 -12.97 -4.07 33.23
C LEU A 632 -14.46 -3.90 33.54
N LYS A 633 -15.30 -4.88 33.20
CA LYS A 633 -16.74 -4.81 33.46
C LYS A 633 -17.07 -4.63 34.94
N GLU A 634 -16.32 -5.31 35.81
CA GLU A 634 -16.50 -5.22 37.27
C GLU A 634 -15.96 -3.88 37.82
N SER A 635 -14.77 -3.46 37.40
CA SER A 635 -14.10 -2.27 37.95
C SER A 635 -14.65 -0.94 37.45
N THR A 636 -15.42 -0.91 36.36
CA THR A 636 -16.06 0.32 35.86
C THR A 636 -17.52 0.47 36.28
N ALA A 637 -18.05 -0.44 37.10
CA ALA A 637 -19.47 -0.47 37.47
C ALA A 637 -19.95 0.80 38.22
N HIS A 638 -19.04 1.52 38.88
CA HIS A 638 -19.36 2.74 39.64
C HIS A 638 -19.04 4.05 38.89
N ALA A 639 -18.76 3.99 37.58
CA ALA A 639 -18.51 5.18 36.74
C ALA A 639 -17.46 6.17 37.29
N PHE A 640 -16.47 5.68 38.06
CA PHE A 640 -15.37 6.48 38.60
C PHE A 640 -15.77 7.57 39.61
N THR A 641 -16.78 7.33 40.45
CA THR A 641 -17.24 8.30 41.45
C THR A 641 -16.52 8.21 42.81
N ASP A 642 -15.60 7.26 42.99
CA ASP A 642 -14.91 7.01 44.27
C ASP A 642 -13.66 7.89 44.52
N GLY A 643 -13.37 8.83 43.62
CA GLY A 643 -12.26 9.78 43.74
C GLY A 643 -10.87 9.22 43.39
N ARG A 644 -10.74 7.95 43.01
CA ARG A 644 -9.45 7.34 42.68
C ARG A 644 -8.87 7.87 41.37
N THR A 645 -7.54 7.90 41.31
CA THR A 645 -6.75 8.28 40.13
C THR A 645 -6.77 7.20 39.08
N SER A 646 -6.52 7.59 37.84
CA SER A 646 -6.41 6.67 36.72
C SER A 646 -5.29 5.64 36.88
N THR A 647 -4.22 5.99 37.60
CA THR A 647 -3.12 5.09 37.93
C THR A 647 -3.54 4.02 38.93
N GLU A 648 -4.29 4.38 39.98
CA GLU A 648 -4.82 3.43 40.96
C GLU A 648 -5.77 2.42 40.33
N TYR A 649 -6.68 2.90 39.47
CA TYR A 649 -7.57 2.02 38.71
C TYR A 649 -6.82 1.05 37.80
N ARG A 650 -5.76 1.50 37.13
CA ARG A 650 -4.97 0.63 36.25
C ARG A 650 -4.12 -0.36 37.05
N ARG A 651 -3.54 0.09 38.17
CA ARG A 651 -2.76 -0.74 39.08
C ARG A 651 -3.60 -1.90 39.57
N GLU A 652 -4.78 -1.62 40.13
CA GLU A 652 -5.68 -2.67 40.58
C GLU A 652 -6.05 -3.65 39.45
N ARG A 653 -6.44 -3.13 38.27
CA ARG A 653 -6.83 -3.99 37.15
C ARG A 653 -5.72 -4.93 36.70
N PHE A 654 -4.48 -4.43 36.59
CA PHE A 654 -3.34 -5.26 36.21
C PHE A 654 -2.89 -6.20 37.34
N THR A 655 -2.98 -5.77 38.60
CA THR A 655 -2.74 -6.66 39.76
C THR A 655 -3.74 -7.82 39.77
N ARG A 656 -5.04 -7.54 39.60
CA ARG A 656 -6.08 -8.58 39.52
C ARG A 656 -5.88 -9.51 38.33
N LEU A 657 -5.40 -8.99 37.20
CA LEU A 657 -5.07 -9.80 36.02
C LEU A 657 -3.93 -10.78 36.32
N LEU A 658 -2.85 -10.31 36.95
CA LEU A 658 -1.70 -11.16 37.32
C LEU A 658 -2.10 -12.22 38.37
N GLN A 659 -2.84 -11.81 39.40
CA GLN A 659 -3.32 -12.71 40.45
C GLN A 659 -4.24 -13.81 39.91
N ALA A 660 -5.13 -13.48 38.98
CA ALA A 660 -6.02 -14.45 38.35
C ALA A 660 -5.28 -15.57 37.61
N ASP A 661 -4.02 -15.33 37.25
CA ASP A 661 -3.15 -16.25 36.52
C ASP A 661 -2.07 -16.90 37.41
N GLY A 662 -2.15 -16.72 38.73
CA GLY A 662 -1.22 -17.25 39.72
C GLY A 662 0.16 -16.57 39.71
N ILE A 663 0.24 -15.34 39.19
CA ILE A 663 1.48 -14.57 39.09
C ILE A 663 1.56 -13.63 40.30
N ASP A 664 2.48 -13.93 41.23
CA ASP A 664 2.73 -13.12 42.42
C ASP A 664 4.05 -12.35 42.30
N GLU A 665 3.99 -11.19 41.65
CA GLU A 665 5.14 -10.26 41.58
C GLU A 665 4.65 -8.81 41.64
N SER A 666 4.72 -8.22 42.84
CA SER A 666 4.45 -6.80 43.08
C SER A 666 5.48 -5.87 42.42
N GLU A 667 6.67 -6.36 42.06
CA GLU A 667 7.78 -5.56 41.55
C GLU A 667 7.60 -5.09 40.09
N ASP A 668 6.79 -5.76 39.28
CA ASP A 668 6.65 -5.47 37.85
C ASP A 668 5.45 -4.56 37.50
N ILE A 669 4.55 -4.32 38.44
CA ILE A 669 3.32 -3.56 38.18
C ILE A 669 3.63 -2.13 37.71
N ASP A 670 4.62 -1.47 38.30
CA ASP A 670 5.02 -0.11 37.91
C ASP A 670 5.60 -0.07 36.49
N ARG A 671 6.29 -1.14 36.09
CA ARG A 671 6.79 -1.27 34.73
C ARG A 671 5.64 -1.44 33.75
N LEU A 672 4.67 -2.31 34.05
CA LEU A 672 3.48 -2.50 33.21
C LEU A 672 2.66 -1.21 33.09
N LEU A 673 2.51 -0.45 34.17
CA LEU A 673 1.84 0.86 34.16
C LEU A 673 2.57 1.87 33.27
N ARG A 674 3.91 1.94 33.32
CA ARG A 674 4.71 2.79 32.42
C ARG A 674 4.56 2.39 30.95
N ILE A 675 4.55 1.08 30.66
CA ILE A 675 4.34 0.55 29.30
C ILE A 675 2.95 0.93 28.79
N TYR A 676 1.93 0.75 29.62
CA TYR A 676 0.57 1.16 29.30
C TYR A 676 0.50 2.67 29.02
N GLN A 677 1.06 3.52 29.90
CA GLN A 677 0.99 4.97 29.75
C GLN A 677 1.73 5.45 28.48
N SER A 678 2.93 4.91 28.22
CA SER A 678 3.69 5.22 27.00
C SER A 678 2.94 4.79 25.73
N SER A 679 2.32 3.60 25.76
CA SER A 679 1.51 3.11 24.65
C SER A 679 0.23 3.92 24.48
N LEU A 680 -0.46 4.30 25.56
CA LEU A 680 -1.65 5.14 25.49
C LEU A 680 -1.32 6.49 24.86
N ARG A 681 -0.23 7.14 25.30
CA ARG A 681 0.25 8.42 24.77
C ARG A 681 0.53 8.35 23.26
N SER A 682 1.24 7.32 22.82
CA SER A 682 1.61 7.17 21.41
C SER A 682 0.44 6.81 20.48
N ASN A 683 -0.69 6.35 21.05
CA ASN A 683 -1.90 5.96 20.31
C ASN A 683 -3.08 6.92 20.48
N LEU A 684 -2.94 7.96 21.31
CA LEU A 684 -3.97 8.97 21.52
C LEU A 684 -4.19 9.77 20.22
N THR A 685 -5.42 9.82 19.72
CA THR A 685 -5.73 10.46 18.43
C THR A 685 -7.09 11.14 18.47
N LEU A 686 -7.15 12.39 17.99
CA LEU A 686 -8.40 13.15 17.85
C LEU A 686 -9.34 12.53 16.82
N LYS A 687 -10.64 12.71 17.04
CA LYS A 687 -11.67 12.45 16.02
C LYS A 687 -11.53 13.46 14.88
N ALA A 688 -11.76 12.99 13.65
CA ALA A 688 -11.66 13.84 12.47
C ALA A 688 -12.62 15.04 12.57
N GLY A 689 -12.10 16.24 12.31
CA GLY A 689 -12.86 17.50 12.40
C GLY A 689 -13.04 18.06 13.81
N ALA A 690 -12.72 17.32 14.88
CA ALA A 690 -12.94 17.76 16.26
C ALA A 690 -12.16 19.06 16.58
N PHE A 691 -10.87 19.10 16.22
CA PHE A 691 -10.03 20.27 16.41
C PHE A 691 -10.55 21.49 15.65
N GLN A 692 -10.93 21.30 14.38
CA GLN A 692 -11.44 22.36 13.50
C GLN A 692 -12.79 22.89 13.98
N LEU A 693 -13.66 22.01 14.47
CA LEU A 693 -14.92 22.39 15.09
C LEU A 693 -14.68 23.27 16.32
N LEU A 694 -13.81 22.84 17.25
CA LEU A 694 -13.48 23.61 18.45
C LEU A 694 -12.89 24.99 18.12
N GLN A 695 -11.97 25.07 17.14
CA GLN A 695 -11.47 26.34 16.61
C GLN A 695 -12.58 27.21 16.00
N THR A 696 -13.59 26.59 15.39
CA THR A 696 -14.71 27.31 14.80
C THR A 696 -15.65 27.84 15.87
N LEU A 697 -15.94 27.05 16.91
CA LEU A 697 -16.71 27.48 18.06
C LEU A 697 -16.05 28.68 18.75
N GLN A 698 -14.73 28.64 18.95
CA GLN A 698 -13.97 29.77 19.48
C GLN A 698 -14.08 31.01 18.58
N ARG A 699 -13.93 30.87 17.25
CA ARG A 699 -14.11 31.99 16.30
C ARG A 699 -15.53 32.56 16.28
N LEU A 700 -16.53 31.72 16.53
CA LEU A 700 -17.94 32.10 16.65
C LEU A 700 -18.28 32.59 18.06
N ASN A 701 -17.28 32.77 18.93
CA ASN A 701 -17.43 33.22 20.32
C ASN A 701 -18.42 32.36 21.12
N LYS A 702 -18.34 31.04 20.92
CA LYS A 702 -19.10 30.03 21.65
C LYS A 702 -18.23 29.43 22.75
N ASN A 703 -18.83 29.18 23.91
CA ASN A 703 -18.16 28.52 25.02
C ASN A 703 -18.17 27.00 24.84
N VAL A 704 -17.08 26.34 25.18
CA VAL A 704 -16.90 24.89 25.08
C VAL A 704 -16.77 24.29 26.48
N ILE A 705 -17.66 23.35 26.78
CA ILE A 705 -17.59 22.53 27.99
C ILE A 705 -17.38 21.06 27.63
N VAL A 706 -16.48 20.36 28.32
CA VAL A 706 -16.32 18.92 28.20
C VAL A 706 -16.87 18.27 29.47
N ILE A 707 -17.87 17.40 29.34
CA ILE A 707 -18.47 16.66 30.45
C ILE A 707 -18.22 15.18 30.17
N THR A 708 -17.33 14.55 30.95
CA THR A 708 -16.88 13.18 30.69
C THR A 708 -16.91 12.33 31.96
N GLU A 709 -17.06 11.01 31.79
CA GLU A 709 -16.94 10.04 32.88
C GLU A 709 -15.52 9.48 32.93
N GLY A 710 -14.86 9.61 34.09
CA GLY A 710 -13.53 9.08 34.28
C GLY A 710 -12.66 9.91 35.24
N PRO A 711 -11.50 9.37 35.62
CA PRO A 711 -10.59 10.03 36.56
C PRO A 711 -10.08 11.38 36.05
N ALA A 712 -10.13 12.40 36.91
CA ALA A 712 -9.72 13.77 36.59
C ALA A 712 -8.31 13.85 35.99
N ASP A 713 -7.35 13.15 36.61
CA ASP A 713 -5.95 13.10 36.17
C ASP A 713 -5.80 12.58 34.73
N ALA A 714 -6.59 11.59 34.33
CA ALA A 714 -6.56 11.05 32.98
C ALA A 714 -7.20 12.00 31.96
N GLN A 715 -8.33 12.61 32.31
CA GLN A 715 -9.07 13.45 31.37
C GLN A 715 -8.33 14.78 31.13
N GLU A 716 -7.79 15.41 32.18
CA GLU A 716 -6.94 16.59 32.06
C GLU A 716 -5.68 16.32 31.23
N TRP A 717 -4.99 15.22 31.52
CA TRP A 717 -3.82 14.80 30.75
C TRP A 717 -4.17 14.57 29.28
N THR A 718 -5.30 13.93 28.99
CA THR A 718 -5.78 13.65 27.64
C THR A 718 -6.05 14.94 26.86
N VAL A 719 -6.76 15.90 27.46
CA VAL A 719 -7.05 17.21 26.85
C VAL A 719 -5.75 17.97 26.54
N ARG A 720 -4.75 17.91 27.42
CA ARG A 720 -3.44 18.56 27.22
C ARG A 720 -2.62 17.88 26.13
N GLU A 721 -2.50 16.55 26.17
CA GLU A 721 -1.73 15.79 25.18
C GLU A 721 -2.30 15.91 23.76
N LEU A 722 -3.63 16.04 23.64
CA LEU A 722 -4.29 16.25 22.36
C LEU A 722 -4.28 17.71 21.90
N GLY A 723 -3.72 18.63 22.70
CA GLY A 723 -3.68 20.06 22.38
C GLY A 723 -5.05 20.73 22.40
N LEU A 724 -6.04 20.16 23.11
CA LEU A 724 -7.39 20.69 23.21
C LEU A 724 -7.53 21.75 24.32
N TRP A 725 -6.60 21.80 25.26
CA TRP A 725 -6.65 22.71 26.42
C TRP A 725 -6.98 24.18 26.07
N PRO A 726 -6.42 24.79 25.01
CA PRO A 726 -6.74 26.19 24.67
C PRO A 726 -8.16 26.43 24.12
N TYR A 727 -8.94 25.36 23.91
CA TYR A 727 -10.25 25.40 23.27
C TYR A 727 -11.36 24.83 24.16
N VAL A 728 -11.04 24.48 25.41
CA VAL A 728 -11.99 23.94 26.38
C VAL A 728 -12.05 24.93 27.54
N ASP A 729 -13.19 25.62 27.68
CA ASP A 729 -13.38 26.61 28.73
C ASP A 729 -13.63 25.95 30.09
N ILE A 730 -14.34 24.82 30.08
CA ILE A 730 -14.66 24.03 31.28
C ILE A 730 -14.45 22.54 31.00
N LEU A 731 -13.71 21.84 31.85
CA LEU A 731 -13.62 20.38 31.85
C LEU A 731 -14.20 19.84 33.15
N VAL A 732 -15.27 19.05 33.05
CA VAL A 732 -15.93 18.38 34.18
C VAL A 732 -15.71 16.88 34.09
N THR A 733 -15.37 16.29 35.24
CA THR A 733 -15.24 14.84 35.40
C THR A 733 -16.11 14.30 36.53
N THR A 734 -16.39 13.01 36.51
CA THR A 734 -17.15 12.31 37.57
C THR A 734 -16.47 12.44 38.94
N ASN A 735 -15.14 12.49 39.00
CA ASN A 735 -14.40 12.65 40.25
C ASN A 735 -14.64 14.02 40.92
N GLU A 736 -14.92 15.06 40.14
CA GLU A 736 -15.12 16.41 40.66
C GLU A 736 -16.51 16.60 41.28
N ILE A 737 -17.53 15.92 40.72
CA ILE A 737 -18.94 16.10 41.11
C ILE A 737 -19.47 14.90 41.92
N GLY A 738 -18.83 13.74 41.84
CA GLY A 738 -19.24 12.52 42.53
C GLY A 738 -20.50 11.85 41.95
N LYS A 739 -20.94 12.26 40.75
CA LYS A 739 -22.12 11.73 40.06
C LYS A 739 -21.77 11.24 38.67
N SER A 740 -22.35 10.12 38.25
CA SER A 740 -22.30 9.65 36.86
C SER A 740 -23.26 10.46 35.98
N LYS A 741 -23.13 10.37 34.66
CA LYS A 741 -24.06 11.04 33.73
C LYS A 741 -25.50 10.61 33.94
N VAL A 742 -25.74 9.32 34.20
CA VAL A 742 -27.08 8.78 34.43
C VAL A 742 -27.63 9.06 35.83
N ASP A 743 -26.78 9.47 36.78
CA ASP A 743 -27.12 9.80 38.16
C ASP A 743 -27.14 11.33 38.43
N GLY A 744 -27.36 12.13 37.38
CA GLY A 744 -27.58 13.57 37.52
C GLY A 744 -26.32 14.45 37.46
N LEU A 745 -25.25 14.01 36.80
CA LEU A 745 -24.07 14.86 36.54
C LEU A 745 -24.44 16.12 35.76
N PHE A 746 -25.28 16.02 34.72
CA PHE A 746 -25.65 17.18 33.89
C PHE A 746 -26.35 18.27 34.70
N GLY A 747 -27.33 17.93 35.53
CA GLY A 747 -28.01 18.90 36.40
C GLY A 747 -27.04 19.59 37.37
N ALA A 748 -26.12 18.83 37.97
CA ALA A 748 -25.11 19.39 38.86
C ALA A 748 -24.11 20.31 38.12
N VAL A 749 -23.79 20.03 36.85
CA VAL A 749 -22.95 20.90 36.02
C VAL A 749 -23.67 22.19 35.67
N LEU A 750 -24.94 22.11 35.26
CA LEU A 750 -25.75 23.29 34.93
C LEU A 750 -25.87 24.23 36.13
N GLU A 751 -26.13 23.70 37.32
CA GLU A 751 -26.20 24.47 38.58
C GLU A 751 -24.85 25.09 38.94
N LYS A 752 -23.76 24.31 38.88
CA LYS A 752 -22.43 24.76 39.30
C LYS A 752 -21.88 25.91 38.46
N TYR A 753 -22.15 25.90 37.16
CA TYR A 753 -21.62 26.90 36.22
C TYR A 753 -22.67 27.92 35.77
N ASP A 754 -23.85 27.92 36.40
CA ASP A 754 -24.98 28.82 36.08
C ASP A 754 -25.33 28.81 34.57
N ILE A 755 -25.41 27.61 33.98
CA ILE A 755 -25.74 27.43 32.57
C ILE A 755 -27.21 27.03 32.45
N GLN A 756 -27.99 27.81 31.69
CA GLN A 756 -29.37 27.44 31.39
C GLN A 756 -29.40 26.26 30.40
N PRO A 757 -30.20 25.20 30.62
CA PRO A 757 -30.23 24.03 29.74
C PRO A 757 -30.54 24.38 28.27
N GLY A 758 -31.42 25.37 28.07
CA GLY A 758 -31.81 25.86 26.75
C GLY A 758 -30.67 26.50 25.96
N ASP A 759 -29.58 26.92 26.61
CA ASP A 759 -28.44 27.57 25.98
C ASP A 759 -27.32 26.61 25.55
N MET A 760 -27.44 25.32 25.92
CA MET A 760 -26.45 24.29 25.63
C MET A 760 -26.92 23.36 24.50
N ALA A 761 -26.00 23.06 23.57
CA ALA A 761 -26.05 21.84 22.76
C ALA A 761 -24.97 20.87 23.23
N TYR A 762 -25.34 19.61 23.49
CA TYR A 762 -24.42 18.58 23.98
C TYR A 762 -24.24 17.45 22.96
N PHE A 763 -23.01 16.97 22.80
CA PHE A 763 -22.66 15.92 21.84
C PHE A 763 -21.90 14.78 22.52
N GLY A 764 -22.31 13.53 22.28
CA GLY A 764 -21.59 12.35 22.79
C GLY A 764 -21.94 11.07 22.04
N ASP A 765 -21.13 10.03 22.21
CA ASP A 765 -21.20 8.78 21.44
C ASP A 765 -22.19 7.75 22.02
N ASN A 766 -22.72 7.99 23.22
CA ASN A 766 -23.59 7.06 23.93
C ASN A 766 -25.03 7.57 24.10
N GLU A 767 -25.99 6.85 23.55
CA GLU A 767 -27.41 7.25 23.61
C GLU A 767 -27.93 7.40 25.06
N VAL A 768 -27.55 6.49 25.97
CA VAL A 768 -28.08 6.51 27.33
C VAL A 768 -27.37 7.55 28.18
N ARG A 769 -26.03 7.52 28.16
CA ARG A 769 -25.19 8.33 29.05
C ARG A 769 -25.03 9.76 28.57
N ASP A 770 -25.00 10.00 27.26
CA ASP A 770 -24.74 11.35 26.73
C ASP A 770 -26.03 12.03 26.29
N VAL A 771 -26.91 11.29 25.61
CA VAL A 771 -28.09 11.88 24.98
C VAL A 771 -29.28 11.90 25.93
N ARG A 772 -29.76 10.74 26.37
CA ARG A 772 -30.96 10.65 27.23
C ARG A 772 -30.75 11.32 28.58
N ALA A 773 -29.55 11.18 29.16
CA ALA A 773 -29.21 11.84 30.41
C ALA A 773 -29.21 13.37 30.30
N ALA A 774 -28.62 13.94 29.24
CA ALA A 774 -28.64 15.39 29.01
C ALA A 774 -30.05 15.91 28.66
N GLN A 775 -30.83 15.15 27.88
CA GLN A 775 -32.21 15.49 27.52
C GLN A 775 -33.14 15.58 28.73
N LYS A 776 -32.94 14.74 29.76
CA LYS A 776 -33.71 14.81 31.02
C LYS A 776 -33.58 16.16 31.73
N GLU A 777 -32.46 16.84 31.55
CA GLU A 777 -32.19 18.17 32.11
C GLU A 777 -32.62 19.31 31.18
N GLY A 778 -33.22 19.02 30.01
CA GLY A 778 -33.66 20.01 29.04
C GLY A 778 -32.57 20.49 28.05
N ILE A 779 -31.42 19.80 27.99
CA ILE A 779 -30.33 20.13 27.05
C ILE A 779 -30.66 19.60 25.64
N LEU A 780 -30.31 20.37 24.60
CA LEU A 780 -30.32 19.86 23.23
C LEU A 780 -29.17 18.85 23.04
N ALA A 781 -29.45 17.56 23.20
CA ALA A 781 -28.43 16.52 23.05
C ALA A 781 -28.48 15.83 21.68
N ILE A 782 -27.31 15.66 21.07
CA ILE A 782 -27.12 15.12 19.72
C ILE A 782 -26.15 13.94 19.79
N LEU A 783 -26.57 12.79 19.28
CA LEU A 783 -25.73 11.59 19.25
C LEU A 783 -24.63 11.73 18.20
N TYR A 784 -23.38 11.55 18.59
CA TYR A 784 -22.26 11.36 17.67
C TYR A 784 -22.22 9.89 17.20
N ASP A 785 -22.69 9.60 15.99
CA ASP A 785 -22.73 8.25 15.41
C ASP A 785 -21.92 8.19 14.10
N GLN A 786 -20.63 7.92 14.24
CA GLN A 786 -19.70 7.85 13.11
C GLN A 786 -19.92 6.61 12.21
N LYS A 787 -20.50 5.52 12.73
CA LYS A 787 -20.53 4.22 12.04
C LYS A 787 -21.90 3.83 11.51
N GLN A 788 -22.96 4.53 11.92
CA GLN A 788 -24.35 4.17 11.61
C GLN A 788 -24.67 2.70 11.97
N GLU A 789 -23.98 2.14 12.97
CA GLU A 789 -24.03 0.70 13.29
C GLU A 789 -25.25 0.31 14.15
N ASN A 790 -25.99 1.29 14.68
CA ASN A 790 -27.13 1.00 15.54
C ASN A 790 -28.47 1.17 14.81
N ASN A 791 -29.12 0.03 14.52
CA ASN A 791 -30.57 -0.04 14.34
C ASN A 791 -31.24 0.25 15.70
N PHE A 792 -31.42 1.52 16.05
CA PHE A 792 -32.14 1.88 17.27
C PHE A 792 -33.66 1.97 17.05
N LYS A 793 -34.38 1.63 18.12
CA LYS A 793 -35.84 1.57 18.23
C LYS A 793 -36.52 2.92 18.48
N CYS A 794 -35.77 4.04 18.49
CA CYS A 794 -36.30 5.36 18.85
C CYS A 794 -36.13 6.36 17.69
N PRO A 795 -37.20 6.66 16.92
CA PRO A 795 -37.13 7.52 15.73
C PRO A 795 -36.96 9.04 16.02
N HIS A 796 -36.66 9.43 17.26
CA HIS A 796 -36.70 10.83 17.72
C HIS A 796 -35.36 11.41 18.18
N THR A 797 -34.24 10.70 18.01
CA THR A 797 -32.92 11.17 18.50
C THR A 797 -32.13 11.87 17.40
N SER A 798 -31.78 13.14 17.58
CA SER A 798 -30.89 13.90 16.70
C SER A 798 -29.49 13.29 16.65
N ARG A 799 -28.90 13.22 15.45
CA ARG A 799 -27.60 12.55 15.24
C ARG A 799 -26.68 13.37 14.35
N VAL A 800 -25.38 13.22 14.57
CA VAL A 800 -24.33 13.73 13.69
C VAL A 800 -23.27 12.65 13.50
N ASN A 801 -22.82 12.46 12.26
CA ASN A 801 -21.85 11.43 11.91
C ASN A 801 -20.43 11.95 11.67
N SER A 802 -20.25 13.27 11.63
CA SER A 802 -18.97 13.94 11.43
C SER A 802 -18.95 15.33 12.04
N TRP A 803 -17.82 15.72 12.65
CA TRP A 803 -17.62 17.08 13.14
C TRP A 803 -17.52 18.11 12.01
N ASP A 804 -17.08 17.71 10.82
CA ASP A 804 -17.09 18.58 9.63
C ASP A 804 -18.52 18.95 9.20
N THR A 805 -19.47 18.02 9.40
CA THR A 805 -20.89 18.27 9.11
C THR A 805 -21.47 19.29 10.08
N LEU A 806 -21.21 19.12 11.38
CA LEU A 806 -21.62 20.09 12.39
C LEU A 806 -20.98 21.47 12.14
N GLN A 807 -19.69 21.50 11.81
CA GLN A 807 -18.99 22.72 11.45
C GLN A 807 -19.64 23.41 10.25
N SER A 808 -20.01 22.65 9.21
CA SER A 808 -20.66 23.19 8.01
C SER A 808 -22.04 23.78 8.35
N ILE A 809 -22.83 23.09 9.18
CA ILE A 809 -24.14 23.58 9.65
C ILE A 809 -23.99 24.90 10.41
N LEU A 810 -22.95 25.04 11.25
CA LEU A 810 -22.69 26.28 12.00
C LEU A 810 -22.22 27.44 11.12
N LEU A 811 -21.55 27.16 10.01
CA LEU A 811 -21.00 28.19 9.11
C LEU A 811 -21.98 28.63 8.01
N GLY A 812 -22.99 27.81 7.70
CA GLY A 812 -23.97 28.07 6.62
C GLY A 812 -23.59 27.40 5.32
#